data_AF-A0ABD2SCF4-F1
#
_entry.id   AF-A0ABD2SCF4-F1
#
_cell.length_a   1.000
_cell.length_b   1.000
_cell.length_c   1.000
_cell.angle_alpha   90.00
_cell.angle_beta   90.00
_cell.angle_gamma   90.00
#
_symmetry.space_group_name_H-M   'P 1'
#
loop_
_entity.id
_entity.type
_entity.pdbx_description
1 polymer ?
#
loop_
_entity_poly.entity_id
_entity_poly.type
_entity_poly.pdbx_seq_one_letter_code
_entity_poly.pdbx_strand_id
1 'polypeptide(L)'
;MARNFRFNCGLVYVSEQGYMLSRAGVPRHSIIKKFAGEGISRLEDLISVLSKLSRGARVPLEYIHYKQRHQRKSVLVTIDRHEWYAPPQIYKRDDRSGLWTAKLALQQESPLLISGIYPVENHAGSCTSEVSPKDYRPEQVSQESTDGVTTMEISGELVAEGPNAQDDSDNGTKKGRVEENISEDGNVVVDCSLNERREERLDESGSVEDAVLRDYHGAALVEATSVAERVIEPTLVMFEVHVPSSCMLDGVHSQQFFGTGVIVYHSQTMGLVAVDKNTVAVPVCDVMLSFAAFPIEIPAEVVFLHPFHNFALVAYDPSALGAAAASMVRAAELLPEPALRRGDSVFLVGLSRSLQATSRKSIVTNPSAAVNIGSSDVPRYRATNMEVIELDTDFGSTFSGVLTDERGRVQALWGSFSTQLKYGSSSSEEHQFVRGIPIYKISQLVDRITSGTEGPPRLINGLRRPMPCIRILEVELYPTLLSKARSFGLSDAWIQALVKKDPLRRQVLRVKGCFAGSKTENLLEQGDMVLAINKQPVTCFRDIEDACQSLDNSSHDDGKLDLTIFRQGNEIELLVGTDVRDGNGAKRAINWCGGILQEPYPAVRALGFLPAEGHGVYVARWCHGSPAHRHGLFALQWIVEVNGKPTPNLDTFVDVTKAIEHGEFVRVRTIHLNGKPRVLTLKQDLHYWPTWELRFDPETAMWRRKVIKSLDSGVV
;
A
#
# COMPACT_ATOMS: atom_id res chain seq x y z
N MET A 1 12.25 9.89 31.58
CA MET A 1 11.89 11.32 31.40
C MET A 1 12.98 12.03 30.59
N ALA A 2 12.63 13.00 29.74
CA ALA A 2 13.62 13.82 29.04
C ALA A 2 14.15 14.95 29.97
N ARG A 3 15.19 14.67 30.76
CA ARG A 3 15.81 15.66 31.67
C ARG A 3 16.68 16.65 30.88
N ASN A 4 16.06 17.71 30.35
CA ASN A 4 16.74 18.88 29.82
C ASN A 4 16.28 20.13 30.57
N PHE A 5 17.15 20.68 31.42
CA PHE A 5 16.89 21.82 32.31
C PHE A 5 16.57 23.15 31.61
N ARG A 6 16.46 23.18 30.27
CA ARG A 6 16.20 24.38 29.46
C ARG A 6 14.85 24.37 28.74
N PHE A 7 13.96 23.44 29.09
CA PHE A 7 12.55 23.44 28.67
C PHE A 7 11.62 23.46 29.87
N ASN A 8 10.57 24.30 29.81
CA ASN A 8 9.52 24.32 30.82
C ASN A 8 8.79 22.97 30.84
N CYS A 9 8.38 22.52 32.03
CA CYS A 9 7.54 21.34 32.17
C CYS A 9 6.13 21.58 31.60
N GLY A 10 5.42 20.51 31.23
CA GLY A 10 4.06 20.56 30.68
C GLY A 10 3.96 20.72 29.15
N LEU A 11 5.09 20.98 28.46
CA LEU A 11 5.13 21.09 27.00
C LEU A 11 4.72 19.80 26.27
N VAL A 12 4.00 19.94 25.16
CA VAL A 12 3.61 18.83 24.28
C VAL A 12 4.82 18.26 23.55
N TYR A 13 5.11 16.99 23.81
CA TYR A 13 6.30 16.27 23.35
C TYR A 13 5.93 14.99 22.61
N VAL A 14 6.46 14.82 21.40
CA VAL A 14 6.26 13.66 20.52
C VAL A 14 7.20 12.54 20.96
N SER A 15 6.73 11.62 21.80
CA SER A 15 7.48 10.43 22.22
C SER A 15 7.53 9.38 21.11
N GLU A 16 6.35 9.06 20.56
CA GLU A 16 6.11 8.30 19.34
C GLU A 16 5.39 9.23 18.34
N GLN A 17 5.56 9.00 17.05
CA GLN A 17 4.92 9.81 16.00
C GLN A 17 3.49 9.34 15.74
N GLY A 18 3.24 8.03 15.86
CA GLY A 18 2.07 7.41 15.25
C GLY A 18 2.01 7.69 13.74
N TYR A 19 0.83 7.55 13.17
CA TYR A 19 0.65 7.67 11.71
C TYR A 19 0.62 9.13 11.23
N MET A 20 -0.28 9.95 11.78
CA MET A 20 -0.51 11.34 11.35
C MET A 20 0.76 12.21 11.37
N LEU A 21 1.59 12.12 12.43
CA LEU A 21 2.81 12.92 12.56
C LEU A 21 3.97 12.36 11.72
N SER A 22 4.04 11.02 11.54
CA SER A 22 5.04 10.40 10.66
C SER A 22 4.78 10.70 9.18
N ARG A 23 3.49 10.71 8.77
CA ARG A 23 3.06 11.15 7.44
C ARG A 23 3.43 12.62 7.18
N ALA A 24 3.33 13.47 8.20
CA ALA A 24 3.74 14.87 8.12
C ALA A 24 5.24 15.14 8.36
N GLY A 25 6.08 14.11 8.49
CA GLY A 25 7.53 14.27 8.68
C GLY A 25 7.94 14.94 10.01
N VAL A 26 7.13 14.83 11.07
CA VAL A 26 7.45 15.35 12.42
C VAL A 26 8.14 14.26 13.24
N PRO A 27 9.48 14.29 13.40
CA PRO A 27 10.21 13.19 14.01
C PRO A 27 9.90 13.03 15.51
N ARG A 28 10.19 11.85 16.05
CA ARG A 28 10.25 11.62 17.51
C ARG A 28 11.13 12.68 18.17
N HIS A 29 10.85 12.96 19.45
CA HIS A 29 11.53 13.97 20.26
C HIS A 29 11.34 15.42 19.79
N SER A 30 10.28 15.67 19.00
CA SER A 30 9.81 17.01 18.66
C SER A 30 8.92 17.59 19.76
N ILE A 31 8.97 18.92 19.92
CA ILE A 31 8.10 19.68 20.82
C ILE A 31 7.18 20.54 19.94
N ILE A 32 5.87 20.34 20.06
CA ILE A 32 4.86 21.10 19.30
C ILE A 32 4.76 22.52 19.90
N LYS A 33 4.60 23.53 19.05
CA LYS A 33 4.56 24.96 19.42
C LYS A 33 3.36 25.71 18.85
N LYS A 34 2.91 25.37 17.65
CA LYS A 34 1.59 25.77 17.13
C LYS A 34 0.94 24.64 16.36
N PHE A 35 -0.38 24.66 16.28
CA PHE A 35 -1.18 23.76 15.47
C PHE A 35 -2.39 24.52 14.93
N ALA A 36 -2.66 24.44 13.62
CA ALA A 36 -3.67 25.25 12.94
C ALA A 36 -3.58 26.77 13.22
N GLY A 37 -2.37 27.27 13.48
CA GLY A 37 -2.09 28.67 13.86
C GLY A 37 -2.24 28.98 15.35
N GLU A 38 -2.99 28.20 16.12
CA GLU A 38 -3.14 28.35 17.57
C GLU A 38 -1.86 27.91 18.32
N GLY A 39 -1.52 28.62 19.40
CA GLY A 39 -0.31 28.37 20.19
C GLY A 39 -0.49 27.23 21.20
N ILE A 40 0.43 26.27 21.20
CA ILE A 40 0.36 25.07 22.05
C ILE A 40 1.34 25.19 23.23
N SER A 41 0.80 25.30 24.44
CA SER A 41 1.53 25.36 25.71
C SER A 41 1.49 24.04 26.49
N ARG A 42 0.33 23.37 26.49
CA ARG A 42 0.02 22.13 27.21
C ARG A 42 -0.78 21.15 26.34
N LEU A 43 -1.00 19.93 26.83
CA LEU A 43 -1.68 18.87 26.08
C LEU A 43 -3.17 19.21 25.81
N GLU A 44 -3.82 19.87 26.75
CA GLU A 44 -5.21 20.32 26.63
C GLU A 44 -5.41 21.33 25.48
N ASP A 45 -4.40 22.17 25.19
CA ASP A 45 -4.46 23.10 24.04
C ASP A 45 -4.49 22.33 22.72
N LEU A 46 -3.65 21.29 22.58
CA LEU A 46 -3.60 20.46 21.37
C LEU A 46 -4.93 19.72 21.16
N ILE A 47 -5.51 19.19 22.23
CA ILE A 47 -6.81 18.48 22.18
C ILE A 47 -7.93 19.47 21.79
N SER A 48 -7.93 20.67 22.36
CA SER A 48 -8.86 21.74 22.02
C SER A 48 -8.79 22.10 20.54
N VAL A 49 -7.59 22.30 19.97
CA VAL A 49 -7.42 22.54 18.53
C VAL A 49 -7.90 21.34 17.71
N LEU A 50 -7.46 20.11 18.03
CA LEU A 50 -7.80 18.90 17.28
C LEU A 50 -9.31 18.62 17.24
N SER A 51 -10.05 19.01 18.28
CA SER A 51 -11.51 18.89 18.34
C SER A 51 -12.22 19.72 17.27
N LYS A 52 -11.70 20.90 16.93
CA LYS A 52 -12.29 21.84 15.95
C LYS A 52 -12.06 21.43 14.50
N LEU A 53 -11.08 20.55 14.23
CA LEU A 53 -10.61 20.26 12.88
C LEU A 53 -11.35 19.09 12.25
N SER A 54 -11.94 19.31 11.08
CA SER A 54 -12.60 18.28 10.27
C SER A 54 -11.63 17.24 9.72
N ARG A 55 -12.16 16.06 9.40
CA ARG A 55 -11.41 14.99 8.73
C ARG A 55 -10.87 15.48 7.38
N GLY A 56 -9.62 15.14 7.07
CA GLY A 56 -8.97 15.48 5.80
C GLY A 56 -8.46 16.92 5.71
N ALA A 57 -8.76 17.80 6.67
CA ALA A 57 -8.21 19.15 6.72
C ALA A 57 -6.67 19.12 6.73
N ARG A 58 -6.01 19.98 5.94
CA ARG A 58 -4.55 20.12 5.95
C ARG A 58 -4.19 21.39 6.70
N VAL A 59 -3.51 21.26 7.84
CA VAL A 59 -3.21 22.39 8.75
C VAL A 59 -1.72 22.52 9.04
N PRO A 60 -1.19 23.75 9.24
CA PRO A 60 0.20 23.94 9.62
C PRO A 60 0.45 23.53 11.08
N LEU A 61 1.57 22.84 11.32
CA LEU A 61 2.10 22.50 12.64
C LEU A 61 3.51 23.08 12.76
N GLU A 62 3.72 24.01 13.71
CA GLU A 62 5.06 24.47 14.10
C GLU A 62 5.61 23.55 15.20
N TYR A 63 6.80 22.98 14.99
CA TYR A 63 7.52 22.22 16.01
C TYR A 63 9.00 22.65 16.13
N ILE A 64 9.62 22.23 17.23
CA ILE A 64 11.05 22.37 17.50
C ILE A 64 11.59 20.99 17.86
N HIS A 65 12.58 20.48 17.11
CA HIS A 65 13.26 19.24 17.46
C HIS A 65 14.26 19.50 18.60
N TYR A 66 14.34 18.61 19.61
CA TYR A 66 15.09 18.87 20.85
C TYR A 66 16.58 19.26 20.67
N LYS A 67 17.26 18.73 19.63
CA LYS A 67 18.64 19.12 19.29
C LYS A 67 18.73 20.51 18.64
N GLN A 68 17.73 20.91 17.86
CA GLN A 68 17.73 22.13 17.01
C GLN A 68 16.85 23.23 17.62
N ARG A 69 17.03 23.50 18.92
CA ARG A 69 16.13 24.31 19.77
C ARG A 69 15.76 25.72 19.27
N HIS A 70 16.58 26.30 18.39
CA HIS A 70 16.37 27.65 17.82
C HIS A 70 15.67 27.63 16.46
N GLN A 71 15.67 26.49 15.76
CA GLN A 71 15.02 26.34 14.47
C GLN A 71 13.59 25.83 14.68
N ARG A 72 12.61 26.70 14.45
CA ARG A 72 11.23 26.25 14.25
C ARG A 72 11.13 25.62 12.86
N LYS A 73 10.45 24.47 12.78
CA LYS A 73 10.08 23.83 11.52
C LYS A 73 8.56 23.87 11.41
N SER A 74 8.07 24.13 10.21
CA SER A 74 6.64 24.10 9.88
C SER A 74 6.40 23.00 8.87
N VAL A 75 5.33 22.22 9.06
CA VAL A 75 4.88 21.17 8.13
C VAL A 75 3.36 21.21 8.02
N LEU A 76 2.82 20.69 6.91
CA LEU A 76 1.38 20.47 6.78
C LEU A 76 1.02 19.09 7.32
N VAL A 77 0.05 19.05 8.24
CA VAL A 77 -0.51 17.83 8.82
C VAL A 77 -1.90 17.63 8.24
N THR A 78 -2.13 16.50 7.58
CA THR A 78 -3.48 16.06 7.20
C THR A 78 -4.17 15.45 8.42
N ILE A 79 -5.36 15.95 8.77
CA ILE A 79 -6.14 15.50 9.93
C ILE A 79 -6.80 14.16 9.61
N ASP A 80 -6.07 13.09 9.92
CA ASP A 80 -6.56 11.72 9.89
C ASP A 80 -7.58 11.49 11.02
N ARG A 81 -8.86 11.45 10.64
CA ARG A 81 -9.98 10.87 11.41
C ARG A 81 -10.57 9.65 10.69
N HIS A 82 -9.75 8.86 9.99
CA HIS A 82 -10.16 7.59 9.38
C HIS A 82 -10.33 6.56 10.50
N GLU A 83 -11.33 5.69 10.37
CA GLU A 83 -11.61 4.65 11.36
C GLU A 83 -10.62 3.47 11.27
N TRP A 84 -9.33 3.72 11.00
CA TRP A 84 -8.26 2.72 11.11
C TRP A 84 -7.76 2.59 12.55
N TYR A 85 -7.65 3.73 13.23
CA TYR A 85 -7.20 3.84 14.62
C TYR A 85 -8.40 3.96 15.57
N ALA A 86 -8.16 3.77 16.87
CA ALA A 86 -9.13 4.20 17.87
C ALA A 86 -9.18 5.74 17.88
N PRO A 87 -10.32 6.37 18.24
CA PRO A 87 -10.38 7.81 18.45
C PRO A 87 -9.29 8.28 19.44
N PRO A 88 -8.79 9.52 19.35
CA PRO A 88 -7.73 10.01 20.23
C PRO A 88 -8.04 9.80 21.71
N GLN A 89 -7.06 9.31 22.47
CA GLN A 89 -7.19 8.92 23.88
C GLN A 89 -6.16 9.63 24.75
N ILE A 90 -6.57 10.04 25.95
CA ILE A 90 -5.70 10.50 27.03
C ILE A 90 -5.47 9.32 27.97
N TYR A 91 -4.20 8.92 28.14
CA TYR A 91 -3.81 7.94 29.15
C TYR A 91 -3.34 8.67 30.42
N LYS A 92 -3.95 8.38 31.57
CA LYS A 92 -3.52 8.89 32.88
C LYS A 92 -3.23 7.71 33.79
N ARG A 93 -2.02 7.68 34.36
CA ARG A 93 -1.66 6.72 35.41
C ARG A 93 -2.48 7.01 36.65
N ASP A 94 -3.11 5.97 37.20
CA ASP A 94 -3.49 5.95 38.60
C ASP A 94 -2.31 5.38 39.38
N ASP A 95 -1.69 6.19 40.23
CA ASP A 95 -0.54 5.77 41.03
C ASP A 95 -0.92 4.80 42.17
N ARG A 96 -2.21 4.58 42.46
CA ARG A 96 -2.68 3.59 43.46
C ARG A 96 -2.68 2.16 42.90
N SER A 97 -3.27 1.94 41.72
CA SER A 97 -3.22 0.66 41.01
C SER A 97 -1.95 0.47 40.17
N GLY A 98 -1.24 1.56 39.89
CA GLY A 98 -0.09 1.61 38.98
C GLY A 98 -0.45 1.56 37.49
N LEU A 99 -1.73 1.34 37.15
CA LEU A 99 -2.24 1.18 35.79
C LEU A 99 -2.45 2.52 35.07
N TRP A 100 -2.37 2.51 33.75
CA TRP A 100 -2.73 3.65 32.92
C TRP A 100 -4.17 3.50 32.43
N THR A 101 -5.04 4.40 32.87
CA THR A 101 -6.44 4.46 32.46
C THR A 101 -6.60 5.31 31.20
N ALA A 102 -7.29 4.78 30.19
CA ALA A 102 -7.61 5.51 28.97
C ALA A 102 -8.94 6.25 29.13
N LYS A 103 -9.00 7.51 28.68
CA LYS A 103 -10.25 8.25 28.45
C LYS A 103 -10.23 8.83 27.04
N LEU A 104 -11.38 8.96 26.39
CA LEU A 104 -11.47 9.63 25.09
C LEU A 104 -11.03 11.10 25.24
N ALA A 105 -10.14 11.56 24.36
CA ALA A 105 -9.68 12.94 24.33
C ALA A 105 -10.67 13.86 23.63
N LEU A 106 -11.39 13.32 22.64
CA LEU A 106 -12.49 13.96 21.93
C LEU A 106 -13.80 13.28 22.38
N GLN A 107 -14.82 14.07 22.70
CA GLN A 107 -16.18 13.51 22.79
C GLN A 107 -16.61 13.04 21.40
N GLN A 108 -17.40 11.98 21.31
CA GLN A 108 -17.95 11.56 20.02
C GLN A 108 -18.93 12.62 19.52
N GLU A 109 -18.63 13.21 18.37
CA GLU A 109 -19.62 13.88 17.54
C GLU A 109 -20.76 12.88 17.27
N SER A 110 -22.00 13.29 17.55
CA SER A 110 -23.17 12.47 17.22
C SER A 110 -23.21 12.21 15.71
N PRO A 111 -23.68 11.04 15.23
CA PRO A 111 -23.69 10.70 13.81
C PRO A 111 -24.74 11.52 13.03
N LEU A 112 -24.40 12.79 12.78
CA LEU A 112 -25.24 13.74 12.07
C LEU A 112 -24.87 13.76 10.59
N LEU A 113 -25.76 13.14 9.81
CA LEU A 113 -26.27 13.61 8.52
C LEU A 113 -25.25 14.21 7.53
N ILE A 114 -25.00 13.46 6.46
CA ILE A 114 -24.59 14.05 5.18
C ILE A 114 -25.77 14.87 4.65
N SER A 115 -25.76 16.19 4.84
CA SER A 115 -26.81 17.10 4.36
C SER A 115 -26.24 18.33 3.65
N GLY A 116 -25.82 18.16 2.40
CA GLY A 116 -25.46 19.25 1.49
C GLY A 116 -26.69 19.89 0.83
N ILE A 117 -27.61 20.48 1.61
CA ILE A 117 -28.77 21.22 1.09
C ILE A 117 -28.93 22.51 1.91
N TYR A 118 -29.07 23.66 1.24
CA TYR A 118 -29.29 24.95 1.87
C TYR A 118 -30.68 25.04 2.53
N PRO A 119 -30.80 25.52 3.78
CA PRO A 119 -32.09 25.79 4.40
C PRO A 119 -32.66 27.13 3.89
N VAL A 120 -33.91 27.11 3.44
CA VAL A 120 -34.75 28.31 3.29
C VAL A 120 -35.46 28.56 4.64
N GLU A 121 -35.58 29.82 5.03
CA GLU A 121 -36.17 30.21 6.32
C GLU A 121 -37.65 29.83 6.46
N ASN A 122 -38.06 29.45 7.67
CA ASN A 122 -39.41 29.73 8.21
C ASN A 122 -39.42 29.59 9.75
N HIS A 123 -40.42 30.20 10.41
CA HIS A 123 -40.38 30.52 11.85
C HIS A 123 -41.15 29.55 12.78
N ALA A 124 -40.90 29.75 14.09
CA ALA A 124 -41.56 29.23 15.30
C ALA A 124 -41.20 27.78 15.74
N GLY A 125 -41.06 27.49 17.04
CA GLY A 125 -40.97 28.38 18.22
C GLY A 125 -41.35 27.70 19.55
N SER A 126 -40.84 28.20 20.68
CA SER A 126 -41.21 27.83 22.08
C SER A 126 -40.74 26.45 22.59
N CYS A 127 -40.45 26.16 23.88
CA CYS A 127 -39.84 26.91 25.00
C CYS A 127 -39.51 25.93 26.17
N THR A 128 -38.35 26.08 26.84
CA THR A 128 -38.08 25.73 28.28
C THR A 128 -38.28 24.25 28.73
N SER A 129 -37.78 23.74 29.87
CA SER A 129 -37.16 24.33 31.08
C SER A 129 -36.05 23.42 31.67
N GLU A 130 -35.22 23.97 32.57
CA GLU A 130 -34.22 23.25 33.38
C GLU A 130 -34.81 22.66 34.67
N VAL A 131 -34.17 21.63 35.27
CA VAL A 131 -33.99 21.49 36.74
C VAL A 131 -32.66 20.78 37.06
N SER A 132 -31.95 21.25 38.08
CA SER A 132 -30.84 20.54 38.76
C SER A 132 -30.82 20.92 40.25
N PRO A 133 -30.40 20.03 41.17
CA PRO A 133 -29.77 20.52 42.41
C PRO A 133 -28.63 19.67 42.99
N LYS A 134 -27.45 20.32 43.11
CA LYS A 134 -26.60 20.45 44.30
C LYS A 134 -26.05 19.22 45.07
N ASP A 135 -24.72 19.10 44.99
CA ASP A 135 -23.73 19.22 46.10
C ASP A 135 -24.04 18.66 47.50
N TYR A 136 -23.10 17.86 48.01
CA TYR A 136 -22.69 17.87 49.43
C TYR A 136 -21.17 17.61 49.58
N ARG A 137 -20.55 18.29 50.56
CA ARG A 137 -19.21 18.06 51.14
C ARG A 137 -19.31 18.30 52.65
N PRO A 138 -18.45 17.67 53.48
CA PRO A 138 -17.34 18.46 54.05
C PRO A 138 -16.00 17.69 54.26
N GLU A 139 -14.94 18.47 54.44
CA GLU A 139 -13.73 18.33 55.32
C GLU A 139 -12.97 16.99 55.44
N GLN A 140 -11.64 16.91 55.24
CA GLN A 140 -10.47 17.57 55.87
C GLN A 140 -10.06 17.05 57.28
N VAL A 141 -8.97 16.26 57.30
CA VAL A 141 -7.96 16.21 58.38
C VAL A 141 -6.58 16.05 57.72
N SER A 142 -5.50 16.56 58.33
CA SER A 142 -4.14 16.66 57.77
C SER A 142 -3.07 16.05 58.69
N GLN A 143 -2.00 15.46 58.13
CA GLN A 143 -0.71 15.31 58.82
C GLN A 143 0.48 14.95 57.89
N GLU A 144 1.70 15.14 58.41
CA GLU A 144 3.01 15.09 57.73
C GLU A 144 4.08 14.56 58.73
N SER A 145 5.27 14.06 58.37
CA SER A 145 5.94 13.85 57.05
C SER A 145 6.54 12.40 57.00
N THR A 146 7.74 11.98 56.56
CA THR A 146 9.04 12.58 56.15
C THR A 146 9.84 11.60 55.24
N ASP A 147 10.88 12.13 54.57
CA ASP A 147 12.16 11.55 54.06
C ASP A 147 12.37 10.03 53.84
N GLY A 148 13.05 9.67 52.73
CA GLY A 148 13.39 8.25 52.46
C GLY A 148 14.33 7.78 51.32
N VAL A 149 15.09 8.64 50.62
CA VAL A 149 16.38 8.30 49.91
C VAL A 149 16.41 7.29 48.70
N THR A 150 17.03 7.74 47.59
CA THR A 150 17.65 7.06 46.39
C THR A 150 17.27 5.60 46.03
N THR A 151 16.76 5.26 44.83
CA THR A 151 17.35 5.29 43.45
C THR A 151 18.64 4.47 43.19
N MET A 152 18.50 3.35 42.46
CA MET A 152 19.38 3.04 41.31
C MET A 152 18.72 2.00 40.37
N GLU A 153 18.68 2.27 39.07
CA GLU A 153 18.25 1.31 38.03
C GLU A 153 19.48 0.84 37.25
N ILE A 154 19.59 -0.46 36.96
CA ILE A 154 20.68 -1.02 36.14
C ILE A 154 20.19 -1.22 34.71
N SER A 155 20.81 -0.53 33.77
CA SER A 155 20.63 -0.74 32.33
C SER A 155 21.41 -1.97 31.86
N GLY A 156 20.71 -2.97 31.32
CA GLY A 156 21.32 -4.15 30.71
C GLY A 156 21.17 -4.17 29.18
N GLU A 157 22.25 -3.88 28.47
CA GLU A 157 22.39 -4.25 27.06
C GLU A 157 22.90 -5.70 26.97
N LEU A 158 22.31 -6.53 26.11
CA LEU A 158 22.71 -7.93 25.93
C LEU A 158 23.61 -8.08 24.71
N VAL A 159 24.91 -8.18 24.95
CA VAL A 159 25.87 -8.73 23.98
C VAL A 159 25.69 -10.25 23.94
N ALA A 160 25.73 -10.85 22.75
CA ALA A 160 25.69 -12.30 22.58
C ALA A 160 27.10 -12.85 22.34
N GLU A 161 27.58 -13.73 23.22
CA GLU A 161 28.84 -14.45 23.03
C GLU A 161 28.64 -15.71 22.17
N GLY A 162 29.65 -16.03 21.35
CA GLY A 162 29.84 -17.31 20.68
C GLY A 162 31.29 -17.77 20.90
N PRO A 163 31.56 -19.08 21.04
CA PRO A 163 32.82 -19.54 21.61
C PRO A 163 34.02 -19.46 20.66
N ASN A 164 35.20 -19.20 21.24
CA ASN A 164 36.48 -19.22 20.54
C ASN A 164 36.85 -20.63 20.05
N ALA A 165 37.40 -20.70 18.85
CA ALA A 165 38.37 -21.71 18.45
C ALA A 165 39.60 -20.98 17.89
N GLN A 166 40.79 -21.35 18.35
CA GLN A 166 42.05 -20.68 18.05
C GLN A 166 42.96 -21.65 17.30
N ASP A 167 43.49 -21.24 16.15
CA ASP A 167 44.62 -21.89 15.51
C ASP A 167 45.39 -20.86 14.66
N ASP A 168 46.72 -20.95 14.64
CA ASP A 168 47.62 -19.96 14.05
C ASP A 168 48.28 -20.48 12.76
N SER A 169 48.21 -19.72 11.65
CA SER A 169 49.11 -19.95 10.52
C SER A 169 49.41 -18.68 9.71
N ASP A 170 50.69 -18.34 9.62
CA ASP A 170 51.23 -17.18 8.93
C ASP A 170 51.50 -17.47 7.43
N ASN A 171 51.08 -16.59 6.50
CA ASN A 171 51.87 -16.22 5.30
C ASN A 171 51.25 -15.11 4.40
N GLY A 172 51.97 -13.99 4.27
CA GLY A 172 52.67 -13.67 3.02
C GLY A 172 51.94 -13.14 1.75
N THR A 173 51.75 -11.81 1.66
CA THR A 173 51.77 -10.97 0.42
C THR A 173 50.70 -11.19 -0.69
N LYS A 174 50.18 -10.20 -1.44
CA LYS A 174 50.78 -8.99 -2.05
C LYS A 174 49.68 -8.08 -2.67
N LYS A 175 49.87 -6.75 -2.67
CA LYS A 175 49.24 -5.70 -3.54
C LYS A 175 47.69 -5.59 -3.55
N GLY A 176 47.05 -4.42 -3.51
CA GLY A 176 47.55 -3.04 -3.27
C GLY A 176 47.06 -2.00 -4.29
N ARG A 177 46.25 -1.03 -3.83
CA ARG A 177 46.06 0.33 -4.38
C ARG A 177 45.38 1.19 -3.30
N VAL A 178 46.08 2.22 -2.83
CA VAL A 178 45.76 3.65 -3.07
C VAL A 178 44.48 4.08 -2.35
N GLU A 179 44.67 4.72 -1.20
CA GLU A 179 43.70 5.61 -0.56
C GLU A 179 43.61 6.91 -1.35
N GLU A 180 42.46 7.57 -1.35
CA GLU A 180 42.41 9.04 -1.47
C GLU A 180 41.16 9.55 -0.74
N ASN A 181 41.36 10.50 0.18
CA ASN A 181 40.29 11.09 0.99
C ASN A 181 39.67 12.28 0.25
N ILE A 182 38.36 12.47 0.36
CA ILE A 182 37.68 13.69 -0.11
C ILE A 182 37.07 14.39 1.10
N SER A 183 37.48 15.65 1.30
CA SER A 183 37.12 16.50 2.44
C SER A 183 35.94 17.43 2.13
N GLU A 184 35.45 18.10 3.18
CA GLU A 184 34.44 19.16 3.10
C GLU A 184 35.04 20.48 2.55
N ASP A 185 34.33 21.15 1.65
CA ASP A 185 34.20 22.63 1.53
C ASP A 185 33.23 22.95 0.35
N GLY A 186 32.68 24.16 0.18
CA GLY A 186 32.78 25.36 1.02
C GLY A 186 33.22 26.62 0.28
N ASN A 187 32.33 27.22 -0.54
CA ASN A 187 32.29 28.65 -0.94
C ASN A 187 31.03 28.85 -1.82
N VAL A 188 30.24 29.93 -1.81
CA VAL A 188 30.44 31.41 -1.70
C VAL A 188 30.56 32.10 -3.07
N VAL A 189 29.69 33.11 -3.20
CA VAL A 189 29.36 34.01 -4.31
C VAL A 189 30.57 34.68 -4.98
N VAL A 190 30.48 34.89 -6.30
CA VAL A 190 31.12 36.00 -7.02
C VAL A 190 30.05 36.74 -7.84
N ASP A 191 30.17 38.07 -7.90
CA ASP A 191 29.23 39.02 -8.53
C ASP A 191 29.78 39.55 -9.87
N CYS A 192 28.89 39.91 -10.81
CA CYS A 192 29.21 40.47 -12.13
C CYS A 192 28.08 41.38 -12.67
N SER A 193 27.88 42.53 -12.01
CA SER A 193 27.54 43.84 -12.62
C SER A 193 26.68 43.91 -13.90
N LEU A 194 25.46 44.45 -13.76
CA LEU A 194 24.74 45.08 -14.87
C LEU A 194 25.37 46.45 -15.23
N ASN A 195 25.14 46.93 -16.46
CA ASN A 195 25.36 48.33 -16.82
C ASN A 195 24.24 48.83 -17.77
N GLU A 196 23.95 50.12 -17.72
CA GLU A 196 22.67 50.70 -18.17
C GLU A 196 22.62 51.06 -19.66
N ARG A 197 21.41 50.98 -20.25
CA ARG A 197 20.94 51.97 -21.22
C ARG A 197 19.51 52.40 -20.91
N ARG A 198 19.20 53.63 -21.31
CA ARG A 198 18.01 54.43 -20.97
C ARG A 198 17.29 54.83 -22.27
N GLU A 199 16.15 55.51 -22.13
CA GLU A 199 15.23 56.00 -23.18
C GLU A 199 14.19 54.94 -23.60
N GLU A 200 12.89 55.25 -23.73
CA GLU A 200 12.18 56.51 -23.43
C GLU A 200 10.70 56.23 -23.02
N ARG A 201 9.96 57.25 -22.54
CA ARG A 201 8.54 57.13 -22.17
C ARG A 201 7.63 57.84 -23.18
N LEU A 202 6.54 57.18 -23.54
CA LEU A 202 5.27 57.83 -23.92
C LEU A 202 4.13 57.09 -23.23
N ASP A 203 3.20 57.84 -22.66
CA ASP A 203 2.03 57.31 -21.95
C ASP A 203 0.82 57.20 -22.90
N GLU A 204 0.17 56.05 -22.95
CA GLU A 204 -1.25 55.93 -23.29
C GLU A 204 -1.95 55.03 -22.27
N SER A 205 -3.28 55.19 -22.14
CA SER A 205 -4.04 54.65 -20.99
C SER A 205 -5.08 53.62 -21.41
N GLY A 206 -5.18 52.54 -20.63
CA GLY A 206 -6.07 51.40 -20.88
C GLY A 206 -6.39 50.64 -19.59
N SER A 207 -7.60 50.11 -19.52
CA SER A 207 -8.21 49.49 -18.33
C SER A 207 -7.42 48.30 -17.75
N VAL A 208 -7.28 48.29 -16.42
CA VAL A 208 -6.86 47.10 -15.65
C VAL A 208 -8.01 46.11 -15.57
N GLU A 209 -7.87 44.93 -16.21
CA GLU A 209 -8.38 43.64 -15.69
C GLU A 209 -7.93 42.41 -16.53
N ASP A 210 -7.65 42.55 -17.84
CA ASP A 210 -7.42 41.42 -18.75
C ASP A 210 -5.93 40.99 -18.93
N ALA A 211 -5.04 41.40 -18.02
CA ALA A 211 -3.58 41.21 -18.18
C ALA A 211 -3.04 39.85 -17.66
N VAL A 212 -3.76 39.20 -16.74
CA VAL A 212 -3.22 38.05 -15.97
C VAL A 212 -3.18 36.73 -16.78
N LEU A 213 -3.79 36.70 -17.97
CA LEU A 213 -3.95 35.48 -18.78
C LEU A 213 -2.89 35.26 -19.89
N ARG A 214 -1.92 36.16 -20.09
CA ARG A 214 -0.96 36.05 -21.22
C ARG A 214 0.46 35.60 -20.87
N ASP A 215 0.92 35.79 -19.63
CA ASP A 215 2.34 35.53 -19.29
C ASP A 215 2.66 34.06 -18.95
N TYR A 216 1.67 33.15 -19.05
CA TYR A 216 1.89 31.69 -18.98
C TYR A 216 2.19 31.06 -20.36
N HIS A 217 2.79 31.82 -21.28
CA HIS A 217 3.39 31.31 -22.51
C HIS A 217 4.91 31.50 -22.48
N GLY A 218 5.60 30.53 -21.86
CA GLY A 218 7.06 30.37 -21.89
C GLY A 218 7.59 29.99 -23.27
N ALA A 219 7.41 30.86 -24.26
CA ALA A 219 7.65 30.65 -25.69
C ALA A 219 9.13 30.50 -26.10
N ALA A 220 10.01 30.16 -25.15
CA ALA A 220 11.46 30.01 -25.34
C ALA A 220 12.01 28.62 -24.91
N LEU A 221 11.18 27.75 -24.31
CA LEU A 221 11.60 26.38 -23.94
C LEU A 221 11.06 25.29 -24.89
N VAL A 222 10.34 25.71 -25.94
CA VAL A 222 9.45 24.87 -26.77
C VAL A 222 10.20 24.14 -27.91
N GLU A 223 11.54 24.21 -27.94
CA GLU A 223 12.38 23.56 -28.97
C GLU A 223 13.15 22.33 -28.46
N ALA A 224 13.31 22.14 -27.15
CA ALA A 224 14.15 21.08 -26.58
C ALA A 224 13.41 19.80 -26.13
N THR A 225 12.11 19.90 -25.79
CA THR A 225 11.31 18.79 -25.23
C THR A 225 10.68 17.92 -26.31
N SER A 226 10.55 16.61 -26.10
CA SER A 226 9.98 15.72 -27.14
C SER A 226 8.45 15.87 -27.28
N VAL A 227 7.90 15.46 -28.43
CA VAL A 227 6.43 15.46 -28.65
C VAL A 227 5.74 14.55 -27.65
N ALA A 228 6.30 13.36 -27.41
CA ALA A 228 5.80 12.42 -26.42
C ALA A 228 5.77 13.03 -25.01
N GLU A 229 6.79 13.78 -24.62
CA GLU A 229 6.87 14.48 -23.32
C GLU A 229 5.69 15.43 -23.13
N ARG A 230 5.45 16.34 -24.08
CA ARG A 230 4.39 17.36 -24.02
C ARG A 230 2.98 16.78 -24.06
N VAL A 231 2.79 15.64 -24.71
CA VAL A 231 1.49 14.94 -24.78
C VAL A 231 1.21 14.18 -23.49
N ILE A 232 2.24 13.60 -22.86
CA ILE A 232 2.11 12.75 -21.67
C ILE A 232 2.17 13.54 -20.36
N GLU A 233 2.95 14.62 -20.27
CA GLU A 233 3.02 15.50 -19.08
C GLU A 233 1.65 15.83 -18.45
N PRO A 234 0.61 16.29 -19.18
CA PRO A 234 -0.70 16.56 -18.61
C PRO A 234 -1.50 15.32 -18.12
N THR A 235 -0.95 14.12 -18.35
CA THR A 235 -1.54 12.82 -17.99
C THR A 235 -0.81 12.12 -16.83
N LEU A 236 0.37 12.61 -16.44
CA LEU A 236 1.16 12.01 -15.36
C LEU A 236 0.82 12.61 -14.00
N VAL A 237 0.82 11.75 -12.98
CA VAL A 237 0.72 12.14 -11.56
C VAL A 237 1.75 11.39 -10.72
N MET A 238 2.27 12.06 -9.70
CA MET A 238 3.10 11.44 -8.67
C MET A 238 2.20 10.91 -7.56
N PHE A 239 2.46 9.68 -7.15
CA PHE A 239 1.81 9.04 -6.01
C PHE A 239 2.66 9.23 -4.76
N GLU A 240 2.02 9.64 -3.68
CA GLU A 240 2.49 9.43 -2.32
C GLU A 240 1.47 8.53 -1.59
N VAL A 241 1.91 7.34 -1.18
CA VAL A 241 1.05 6.32 -0.56
C VAL A 241 1.52 6.04 0.86
N HIS A 242 0.61 6.16 1.83
CA HIS A 242 0.88 5.86 3.24
C HIS A 242 0.01 4.69 3.71
N VAL A 243 0.63 3.65 4.28
CA VAL A 243 -0.06 2.47 4.82
C VAL A 243 -0.09 2.55 6.35
N PRO A 244 -1.26 2.57 7.00
CA PRO A 244 -1.37 2.64 8.45
C PRO A 244 -0.70 1.45 9.15
N SER A 245 0.20 1.74 10.09
CA SER A 245 0.99 0.76 10.87
C SER A 245 0.16 -0.35 11.54
N SER A 246 -1.09 -0.05 11.93
CA SER A 246 -2.06 -0.98 12.51
C SER A 246 -2.62 -2.00 11.51
N CYS A 247 -2.49 -1.73 10.21
CA CYS A 247 -3.14 -2.44 9.11
C CYS A 247 -2.14 -2.68 7.95
N MET A 248 -0.88 -2.97 8.26
CA MET A 248 0.09 -3.49 7.29
C MET A 248 -0.27 -4.96 6.97
N LEU A 249 -1.28 -5.12 6.12
CA LEU A 249 -1.84 -6.39 5.66
C LEU A 249 -1.02 -6.98 4.50
N ASP A 250 -1.37 -8.19 4.06
CA ASP A 250 -0.87 -8.86 2.85
C ASP A 250 0.67 -8.93 2.67
N GLY A 251 1.41 -8.87 3.78
CA GLY A 251 2.88 -8.91 3.79
C GLY A 251 3.57 -7.60 3.38
N VAL A 252 2.88 -6.46 3.45
CA VAL A 252 3.44 -5.14 3.19
C VAL A 252 4.63 -4.83 4.12
N HIS A 253 5.72 -4.35 3.53
CA HIS A 253 7.02 -4.17 4.19
C HIS A 253 7.28 -2.72 4.64
N SER A 254 6.97 -1.73 3.79
CA SER A 254 7.08 -0.30 4.11
C SER A 254 5.73 0.30 4.53
N GLN A 255 5.76 1.41 5.26
CA GLN A 255 4.58 2.26 5.50
C GLN A 255 4.43 3.37 4.46
N GLN A 256 5.44 3.59 3.61
CA GLN A 256 5.51 4.71 2.66
C GLN A 256 6.00 4.20 1.30
N PHE A 257 5.31 4.60 0.24
CA PHE A 257 5.66 4.28 -1.16
C PHE A 257 5.47 5.51 -2.05
N PHE A 258 6.29 5.59 -3.09
CA PHE A 258 6.29 6.67 -4.07
C PHE A 258 6.45 6.08 -5.48
N GLY A 259 5.77 6.65 -6.47
CA GLY A 259 5.84 6.19 -7.86
C GLY A 259 5.06 7.10 -8.80
N THR A 260 5.31 6.97 -10.10
CA THR A 260 4.57 7.70 -11.14
C THR A 260 3.44 6.82 -11.68
N GLY A 261 2.25 7.38 -11.83
CA GLY A 261 1.15 6.76 -12.56
C GLY A 261 0.61 7.67 -13.66
N VAL A 262 -0.27 7.11 -14.48
CA VAL A 262 -0.85 7.76 -15.66
C VAL A 262 -2.38 7.77 -15.59
N ILE A 263 -2.99 8.90 -15.90
CA ILE A 263 -4.45 9.07 -15.96
C ILE A 263 -4.95 8.30 -17.19
N VAL A 264 -5.68 7.22 -16.95
CA VAL A 264 -6.23 6.33 -17.99
C VAL A 264 -7.69 6.62 -18.31
N TYR A 265 -8.38 7.39 -17.47
CA TYR A 265 -9.71 7.91 -17.74
C TYR A 265 -9.90 9.26 -17.04
N HIS A 266 -10.55 10.21 -17.71
CA HIS A 266 -10.90 11.51 -17.15
C HIS A 266 -12.29 11.93 -17.64
N SER A 267 -13.11 12.44 -16.72
CA SER A 267 -14.47 12.91 -16.97
C SER A 267 -14.84 13.95 -15.90
N GLN A 268 -16.03 14.55 -15.98
CA GLN A 268 -16.52 15.47 -14.94
C GLN A 268 -16.88 14.79 -13.59
N THR A 269 -16.99 13.45 -13.54
CA THR A 269 -17.47 12.72 -12.34
C THR A 269 -16.51 11.66 -11.81
N MET A 270 -15.48 11.30 -12.59
CA MET A 270 -14.51 10.26 -12.27
C MET A 270 -13.23 10.47 -13.06
N GLY A 271 -12.10 10.55 -12.36
CA GLY A 271 -10.78 10.29 -12.93
C GLY A 271 -10.28 8.92 -12.45
N LEU A 272 -9.63 8.17 -13.34
CA LEU A 272 -8.95 6.91 -12.99
C LEU A 272 -7.48 7.00 -13.41
N VAL A 273 -6.60 6.49 -12.55
CA VAL A 273 -5.15 6.49 -12.72
C VAL A 273 -4.63 5.07 -12.58
N ALA A 274 -3.80 4.63 -13.54
CA ALA A 274 -3.08 3.37 -13.47
C ALA A 274 -1.67 3.61 -12.90
N VAL A 275 -1.27 2.77 -11.95
CA VAL A 275 0.04 2.79 -11.28
C VAL A 275 0.47 1.35 -10.99
N ASP A 276 1.75 1.11 -10.75
CA ASP A 276 2.21 -0.23 -10.40
C ASP A 276 1.74 -0.65 -8.98
N LYS A 277 1.62 -1.96 -8.80
CA LYS A 277 1.17 -2.57 -7.53
C LYS A 277 2.30 -2.71 -6.50
N ASN A 278 3.53 -2.33 -6.83
CA ASN A 278 4.59 -2.17 -5.84
C ASN A 278 4.44 -0.83 -5.08
N THR A 279 3.93 0.20 -5.77
CA THR A 279 3.57 1.52 -5.22
C THR A 279 2.27 1.44 -4.44
N VAL A 280 1.22 0.82 -4.99
CA VAL A 280 -0.09 0.64 -4.32
C VAL A 280 -0.31 -0.85 -4.01
N ALA A 281 0.29 -1.30 -2.90
CA ALA A 281 0.33 -2.73 -2.55
C ALA A 281 -0.96 -3.28 -1.91
N VAL A 282 -1.74 -2.44 -1.19
CA VAL A 282 -2.91 -2.85 -0.40
C VAL A 282 -4.07 -1.83 -0.51
N PRO A 283 -5.32 -2.27 -0.28
CA PRO A 283 -6.51 -1.40 -0.33
C PRO A 283 -6.74 -0.58 0.95
N VAL A 284 -5.86 -0.74 1.96
CA VAL A 284 -5.89 -0.01 3.23
C VAL A 284 -4.70 0.95 3.29
N CYS A 285 -4.85 2.11 2.65
CA CYS A 285 -3.85 3.18 2.60
C CYS A 285 -4.50 4.54 2.37
N ASP A 286 -3.78 5.61 2.68
CA ASP A 286 -4.00 6.92 2.05
C ASP A 286 -3.23 6.97 0.72
N VAL A 287 -3.83 7.57 -0.31
CA VAL A 287 -3.12 7.98 -1.52
C VAL A 287 -3.30 9.48 -1.72
N MET A 288 -2.19 10.19 -1.97
CA MET A 288 -2.20 11.53 -2.53
C MET A 288 -1.69 11.48 -3.97
N LEU A 289 -2.34 12.23 -4.85
CA LEU A 289 -1.91 12.44 -6.23
C LEU A 289 -1.46 13.90 -6.39
N SER A 290 -0.18 14.11 -6.71
CA SER A 290 0.36 15.41 -7.11
C SER A 290 0.43 15.45 -8.64
N PHE A 291 -0.33 16.35 -9.27
CA PHE A 291 -0.47 16.40 -10.74
C PHE A 291 0.73 17.12 -11.37
N ALA A 292 1.25 16.60 -12.50
CA ALA A 292 2.29 17.30 -13.25
C ALA A 292 1.73 18.48 -14.06
N ALA A 293 0.51 18.34 -14.61
CA ALA A 293 -0.18 19.36 -15.39
C ALA A 293 -0.39 20.70 -14.65
N PHE A 294 -0.51 20.66 -13.33
CA PHE A 294 -0.85 21.79 -12.47
C PHE A 294 -0.46 21.47 -11.02
N PRO A 295 0.16 22.39 -10.25
CA PRO A 295 0.67 22.12 -8.91
C PRO A 295 -0.45 22.02 -7.85
N ILE A 296 -1.19 20.92 -7.88
CA ILE A 296 -2.27 20.58 -6.93
C ILE A 296 -2.12 19.13 -6.44
N GLU A 297 -2.53 18.91 -5.19
CA GLU A 297 -2.48 17.61 -4.52
C GLU A 297 -3.88 17.19 -4.08
N ILE A 298 -4.38 16.07 -4.59
CA ILE A 298 -5.75 15.59 -4.35
C ILE A 298 -5.71 14.21 -3.68
N PRO A 299 -6.52 13.95 -2.63
CA PRO A 299 -6.64 12.63 -2.04
C PRO A 299 -7.38 11.67 -2.99
N ALA A 300 -6.97 10.41 -3.02
CA ALA A 300 -7.46 9.43 -3.97
C ALA A 300 -7.71 8.04 -3.32
N GLU A 301 -8.56 7.23 -3.94
CA GLU A 301 -9.01 5.94 -3.41
C GLU A 301 -8.60 4.75 -4.30
N VAL A 302 -8.13 3.66 -3.69
CA VAL A 302 -7.69 2.45 -4.40
C VAL A 302 -8.89 1.62 -4.85
N VAL A 303 -9.34 1.82 -6.09
CA VAL A 303 -10.57 1.20 -6.63
C VAL A 303 -10.37 -0.22 -7.14
N PHE A 304 -9.15 -0.59 -7.56
CA PHE A 304 -8.86 -1.94 -8.03
C PHE A 304 -7.38 -2.33 -7.83
N LEU A 305 -7.13 -3.58 -7.42
CA LEU A 305 -5.82 -4.21 -7.32
C LEU A 305 -5.81 -5.48 -8.16
N HIS A 306 -5.07 -5.50 -9.25
CA HIS A 306 -5.08 -6.64 -10.15
C HIS A 306 -4.42 -7.89 -9.49
N PRO A 307 -4.98 -9.11 -9.61
CA PRO A 307 -4.45 -10.30 -8.93
C PRO A 307 -3.03 -10.70 -9.38
N PHE A 308 -2.77 -10.79 -10.70
CA PHE A 308 -1.49 -11.26 -11.25
C PHE A 308 -0.61 -10.18 -11.92
N HIS A 309 -1.14 -9.42 -12.88
CA HIS A 309 -0.46 -8.25 -13.44
C HIS A 309 -0.14 -7.20 -12.37
N ASN A 310 1.03 -6.57 -12.48
CA ASN A 310 1.59 -5.65 -11.49
C ASN A 310 1.00 -4.22 -11.55
N PHE A 311 -0.33 -4.07 -11.52
CA PHE A 311 -0.97 -2.75 -11.51
C PHE A 311 -2.14 -2.61 -10.54
N ALA A 312 -2.40 -1.36 -10.16
CA ALA A 312 -3.57 -0.89 -9.45
C ALA A 312 -4.30 0.17 -10.30
N LEU A 313 -5.61 0.30 -10.10
CA LEU A 313 -6.36 1.50 -10.49
C LEU A 313 -6.74 2.27 -9.24
N VAL A 314 -6.52 3.58 -9.27
CA VAL A 314 -6.83 4.54 -8.22
C VAL A 314 -7.73 5.62 -8.79
N ALA A 315 -8.83 5.95 -8.11
CA ALA A 315 -9.77 6.98 -8.53
C ALA A 315 -9.57 8.27 -7.74
N TYR A 316 -9.85 9.40 -8.38
CA TYR A 316 -9.88 10.72 -7.75
C TYR A 316 -11.13 11.48 -8.18
N ASP A 317 -11.52 12.49 -7.39
CA ASP A 317 -12.60 13.41 -7.71
C ASP A 317 -12.09 14.53 -8.64
N PRO A 318 -12.59 14.64 -9.88
CA PRO A 318 -12.27 15.75 -10.78
C PRO A 318 -12.76 17.11 -10.26
N SER A 319 -13.78 17.16 -9.39
CA SER A 319 -14.29 18.45 -8.87
C SER A 319 -13.24 19.16 -7.99
N ALA A 320 -12.42 18.38 -7.28
CA ALA A 320 -11.32 18.87 -6.44
C ALA A 320 -10.15 19.49 -7.23
N LEU A 321 -10.08 19.36 -8.56
CA LEU A 321 -9.10 20.05 -9.40
C LEU A 321 -9.37 21.56 -9.50
N GLY A 322 -10.63 21.97 -9.43
CA GLY A 322 -11.05 23.32 -9.83
C GLY A 322 -10.91 23.58 -11.35
N ALA A 323 -11.55 24.65 -11.82
CA ALA A 323 -11.71 24.92 -13.26
C ALA A 323 -10.39 25.07 -14.03
N ALA A 324 -9.35 25.66 -13.42
CA ALA A 324 -8.06 25.87 -14.07
C ALA A 324 -7.35 24.53 -14.36
N ALA A 325 -7.12 23.70 -13.33
CA ALA A 325 -6.43 22.43 -13.51
C ALA A 325 -7.25 21.43 -14.34
N ALA A 326 -8.58 21.45 -14.24
CA ALA A 326 -9.47 20.62 -15.07
C ALA A 326 -9.40 20.93 -16.57
N SER A 327 -8.86 22.09 -16.99
CA SER A 327 -8.60 22.40 -18.40
C SER A 327 -7.25 21.85 -18.92
N MET A 328 -6.32 21.58 -18.01
CA MET A 328 -4.96 21.14 -18.30
C MET A 328 -4.79 19.62 -18.16
N VAL A 329 -5.39 19.03 -17.13
CA VAL A 329 -5.37 17.59 -16.84
C VAL A 329 -6.10 16.80 -17.93
N ARG A 330 -5.50 15.70 -18.41
CA ARG A 330 -6.05 14.85 -19.48
C ARG A 330 -5.83 13.37 -19.19
N ALA A 331 -6.65 12.52 -19.80
CA ALA A 331 -6.36 11.10 -19.90
C ALA A 331 -5.41 10.83 -21.09
N ALA A 332 -4.54 9.83 -20.96
CA ALA A 332 -3.65 9.40 -22.03
C ALA A 332 -4.39 8.56 -23.08
N GLU A 333 -4.04 8.71 -24.37
CA GLU A 333 -4.51 7.80 -25.43
C GLU A 333 -3.78 6.45 -25.26
N LEU A 334 -4.54 5.38 -24.98
CA LEU A 334 -4.00 4.04 -24.81
C LEU A 334 -3.92 3.32 -26.16
N LEU A 335 -2.78 2.73 -26.47
CA LEU A 335 -2.50 1.99 -27.69
C LEU A 335 -2.14 0.52 -27.36
N PRO A 336 -3.14 -0.34 -27.07
CA PRO A 336 -2.92 -1.72 -26.63
C PRO A 336 -2.47 -2.66 -27.75
N GLU A 337 -2.78 -2.34 -29.01
CA GLU A 337 -2.39 -3.10 -30.20
C GLU A 337 -1.98 -2.12 -31.33
N PRO A 338 -1.04 -2.49 -32.22
CA PRO A 338 -0.31 -3.75 -32.25
C PRO A 338 0.70 -3.85 -31.10
N ALA A 339 0.77 -5.03 -30.47
CA ALA A 339 1.76 -5.33 -29.45
C ALA A 339 3.21 -5.08 -29.94
N LEU A 340 4.00 -4.46 -29.07
CA LEU A 340 5.41 -4.09 -29.31
C LEU A 340 6.26 -5.30 -29.72
N ARG A 341 7.24 -5.04 -30.57
CA ARG A 341 8.17 -6.03 -31.14
C ARG A 341 9.61 -5.69 -30.79
N ARG A 342 10.49 -6.68 -30.85
CA ARG A 342 11.92 -6.47 -30.68
C ARG A 342 12.45 -5.60 -31.82
N GLY A 343 13.12 -4.50 -31.48
CA GLY A 343 13.60 -3.49 -32.42
C GLY A 343 12.67 -2.29 -32.58
N ASP A 344 11.46 -2.32 -32.02
CA ASP A 344 10.58 -1.16 -32.02
C ASP A 344 11.17 -0.04 -31.16
N SER A 345 11.08 1.19 -31.65
CA SER A 345 11.52 2.38 -30.91
C SER A 345 10.38 2.94 -30.08
N VAL A 346 10.66 3.21 -28.80
CA VAL A 346 9.71 3.75 -27.82
C VAL A 346 10.30 4.97 -27.11
N PHE A 347 9.43 5.81 -26.58
CA PHE A 347 9.80 6.90 -25.67
C PHE A 347 9.36 6.50 -24.26
N LEU A 348 10.31 6.39 -23.35
CA LEU A 348 10.01 6.31 -21.92
C LEU A 348 9.82 7.74 -21.41
N VAL A 349 8.65 8.03 -20.85
CA VAL A 349 8.31 9.33 -20.25
C VAL A 349 7.91 9.11 -18.79
N GLY A 350 8.51 9.86 -17.87
CA GLY A 350 8.24 9.74 -16.43
C GLY A 350 8.55 11.03 -15.67
N LEU A 351 8.13 11.11 -14.40
CA LEU A 351 8.27 12.31 -13.58
C LEU A 351 9.54 12.27 -12.71
N SER A 352 10.19 13.42 -12.60
CA SER A 352 11.16 13.68 -11.54
C SER A 352 10.47 13.88 -10.17
N ARG A 353 11.26 13.91 -9.09
CA ARG A 353 10.77 14.32 -7.75
C ARG A 353 10.34 15.80 -7.67
N SER A 354 10.65 16.61 -8.69
CA SER A 354 10.20 18.00 -8.85
C SER A 354 8.93 18.11 -9.72
N LEU A 355 8.23 17.00 -9.98
CA LEU A 355 7.06 16.88 -10.87
C LEU A 355 7.32 17.26 -12.33
N GLN A 356 8.58 17.41 -12.74
CA GLN A 356 8.95 17.74 -14.12
C GLN A 356 8.92 16.46 -14.96
N ALA A 357 8.21 16.51 -16.10
CA ALA A 357 8.25 15.43 -17.08
C ALA A 357 9.66 15.31 -17.68
N THR A 358 10.08 14.07 -17.93
CA THR A 358 11.35 13.76 -18.59
C THR A 358 11.16 12.58 -19.55
N SER A 359 11.60 12.74 -20.79
CA SER A 359 11.51 11.72 -21.84
C SER A 359 12.88 11.26 -22.34
N ARG A 360 12.97 9.98 -22.71
CA ARG A 360 14.14 9.39 -23.38
C ARG A 360 13.70 8.36 -24.42
N LYS A 361 14.36 8.38 -25.58
CA LYS A 361 14.15 7.39 -26.66
C LYS A 361 14.96 6.12 -26.34
N SER A 362 14.34 4.96 -26.52
CA SER A 362 14.91 3.62 -26.27
C SER A 362 14.45 2.62 -27.33
N ILE A 363 15.03 1.43 -27.36
CA ILE A 363 14.64 0.33 -28.26
C ILE A 363 14.21 -0.89 -27.43
N VAL A 364 13.11 -1.53 -27.82
CA VAL A 364 12.62 -2.76 -27.20
C VAL A 364 13.57 -3.92 -27.51
N THR A 365 14.22 -4.47 -26.47
CA THR A 365 15.12 -5.63 -26.59
C THR A 365 14.36 -6.95 -26.49
N ASN A 366 13.35 -7.01 -25.63
CA ASN A 366 12.50 -8.18 -25.44
C ASN A 366 11.06 -7.74 -25.09
N PRO A 367 10.06 -7.93 -25.97
CA PRO A 367 8.68 -7.52 -25.70
C PRO A 367 7.90 -8.52 -24.81
N SER A 368 8.51 -9.63 -24.40
CA SER A 368 7.82 -10.71 -23.69
C SER A 368 8.76 -11.50 -22.77
N ALA A 369 9.52 -10.81 -21.92
CA ALA A 369 10.30 -11.43 -20.87
C ALA A 369 9.36 -12.00 -19.80
N ALA A 370 9.41 -13.32 -19.55
CA ALA A 370 8.63 -13.93 -18.47
C ALA A 370 9.24 -13.55 -17.10
N VAL A 371 8.46 -12.90 -16.25
CA VAL A 371 8.88 -12.49 -14.91
C VAL A 371 8.90 -13.69 -13.97
N ASN A 372 10.01 -13.90 -13.26
CA ASN A 372 10.17 -14.93 -12.24
C ASN A 372 10.71 -14.32 -10.94
N ILE A 373 9.80 -13.78 -10.11
CA ILE A 373 10.11 -13.27 -8.78
C ILE A 373 9.93 -14.41 -7.75
N GLY A 374 10.90 -14.59 -6.85
CA GLY A 374 10.84 -15.58 -5.78
C GLY A 374 9.87 -15.19 -4.65
N SER A 375 9.47 -16.16 -3.82
CA SER A 375 8.69 -15.88 -2.61
C SER A 375 9.59 -15.24 -1.53
N SER A 376 9.11 -14.15 -0.94
CA SER A 376 9.74 -13.47 0.21
C SER A 376 9.57 -14.25 1.52
N ASP A 377 10.43 -13.97 2.51
CA ASP A 377 10.41 -14.56 3.86
C ASP A 377 9.09 -14.29 4.60
N VAL A 378 8.56 -13.08 4.45
CA VAL A 378 7.15 -12.77 4.74
C VAL A 378 6.42 -12.86 3.40
N PRO A 379 5.45 -13.78 3.21
CA PRO A 379 4.71 -13.90 1.96
C PRO A 379 4.00 -12.60 1.63
N ARG A 380 4.21 -12.08 0.41
CA ARG A 380 3.65 -10.81 -0.07
C ARG A 380 3.37 -10.87 -1.56
N TYR A 381 2.60 -9.91 -2.07
CA TYR A 381 2.32 -9.84 -3.50
C TYR A 381 3.63 -9.80 -4.33
N ARG A 382 3.67 -10.62 -5.38
CA ARG A 382 4.71 -10.67 -6.42
C ARG A 382 4.04 -10.95 -7.76
N ALA A 383 4.59 -10.39 -8.84
CA ALA A 383 4.12 -10.71 -10.18
C ALA A 383 4.39 -12.20 -10.50
N THR A 384 3.38 -12.87 -11.03
CA THR A 384 3.41 -14.28 -11.46
C THR A 384 2.62 -14.40 -12.76
N ASN A 385 2.94 -15.39 -13.60
CA ASN A 385 2.32 -15.60 -14.91
C ASN A 385 2.33 -14.35 -15.81
N MET A 386 3.36 -13.51 -15.70
CA MET A 386 3.42 -12.19 -16.34
C MET A 386 4.57 -12.11 -17.33
N GLU A 387 4.29 -11.61 -18.53
CA GLU A 387 5.29 -11.20 -19.53
C GLU A 387 5.44 -9.67 -19.50
N VAL A 388 6.68 -9.18 -19.55
CA VAL A 388 7.02 -7.75 -19.52
C VAL A 388 7.95 -7.36 -20.66
N ILE A 389 8.00 -6.07 -20.93
CA ILE A 389 8.85 -5.44 -21.94
C ILE A 389 10.17 -5.00 -21.29
N GLU A 390 11.27 -5.38 -21.92
CA GLU A 390 12.64 -4.94 -21.62
C GLU A 390 13.17 -4.03 -22.73
N LEU A 391 14.02 -3.07 -22.33
CA LEU A 391 14.63 -2.07 -23.21
C LEU A 391 16.14 -2.32 -23.35
N ASP A 392 16.79 -1.52 -24.19
CA ASP A 392 18.25 -1.50 -24.39
C ASP A 392 19.00 -0.68 -23.34
N THR A 393 18.31 0.28 -22.71
CA THR A 393 18.88 1.24 -21.76
C THR A 393 18.32 0.99 -20.36
N ASP A 394 19.18 1.08 -19.33
CA ASP A 394 18.73 1.16 -17.94
C ASP A 394 18.48 2.63 -17.55
N PHE A 395 17.34 2.87 -16.91
CA PHE A 395 16.88 4.19 -16.49
C PHE A 395 16.96 4.38 -14.96
N GLY A 396 17.48 3.37 -14.25
CA GLY A 396 17.56 3.32 -12.80
C GLY A 396 16.35 2.60 -12.19
N SER A 397 16.60 1.84 -11.13
CA SER A 397 15.64 0.97 -10.44
C SER A 397 14.40 1.65 -9.85
N THR A 398 14.39 2.99 -9.78
CA THR A 398 13.30 3.80 -9.22
C THR A 398 12.60 4.71 -10.23
N PHE A 399 13.00 4.72 -11.51
CA PHE A 399 12.36 5.57 -12.52
C PHE A 399 11.10 4.89 -13.06
N SER A 400 9.94 5.44 -12.72
CA SER A 400 8.60 4.96 -13.14
C SER A 400 7.94 5.95 -14.11
N GLY A 401 7.05 5.46 -14.97
CA GLY A 401 6.40 6.28 -16.00
C GLY A 401 5.61 5.45 -17.00
N VAL A 402 5.67 5.80 -18.29
CA VAL A 402 5.01 5.10 -19.41
C VAL A 402 5.94 4.95 -20.62
N LEU A 403 5.71 3.92 -21.43
CA LEU A 403 6.29 3.77 -22.77
C LEU A 403 5.28 4.22 -23.82
N THR A 404 5.69 5.08 -24.74
CA THR A 404 4.85 5.59 -25.84
C THR A 404 5.49 5.45 -27.22
N ASP A 405 4.67 5.62 -28.24
CA ASP A 405 5.13 5.95 -29.58
C ASP A 405 5.60 7.43 -29.69
N GLU A 406 6.06 7.83 -30.88
CA GLU A 406 6.49 9.21 -31.19
C GLU A 406 5.38 10.26 -31.10
N ARG A 407 4.12 9.85 -30.94
CA ARG A 407 2.95 10.74 -30.79
C ARG A 407 2.50 10.90 -29.34
N GLY A 408 3.12 10.19 -28.40
CA GLY A 408 2.72 10.21 -26.99
C GLY A 408 1.54 9.29 -26.67
N ARG A 409 1.32 8.22 -27.44
CA ARG A 409 0.27 7.22 -27.17
C ARG A 409 0.82 6.05 -26.37
N VAL A 410 0.19 5.71 -25.24
CA VAL A 410 0.73 4.79 -24.23
C VAL A 410 0.57 3.34 -24.65
N GLN A 411 1.69 2.63 -24.79
CA GLN A 411 1.75 1.21 -25.12
C GLN A 411 2.03 0.31 -23.90
N ALA A 412 2.68 0.86 -22.86
CA ALA A 412 2.93 0.17 -21.60
C ALA A 412 3.08 1.16 -20.43
N LEU A 413 2.77 0.71 -19.23
CA LEU A 413 3.15 1.36 -17.96
C LEU A 413 4.58 0.92 -17.61
N TRP A 414 5.49 1.83 -17.33
CA TRP A 414 6.86 1.51 -16.88
C TRP A 414 6.88 1.47 -15.35
N GLY A 415 6.66 0.29 -14.79
CA GLY A 415 6.34 0.07 -13.38
C GLY A 415 7.47 -0.60 -12.58
N SER A 416 7.48 -0.34 -11.27
CA SER A 416 8.38 -0.91 -10.28
C SER A 416 7.95 -2.30 -9.82
N PHE A 417 8.92 -3.19 -9.61
CA PHE A 417 8.76 -4.54 -9.08
C PHE A 417 9.72 -4.74 -7.90
N SER A 418 9.24 -5.34 -6.81
CA SER A 418 10.07 -5.73 -5.67
C SER A 418 10.40 -7.23 -5.70
N THR A 419 11.64 -7.56 -5.38
CA THR A 419 12.11 -8.92 -5.07
C THR A 419 12.95 -8.91 -3.80
N GLN A 420 13.07 -10.05 -3.13
CA GLN A 420 13.91 -10.20 -1.93
C GLN A 420 15.08 -11.12 -2.26
N LEU A 421 16.30 -10.60 -2.14
CA LEU A 421 17.55 -11.33 -2.39
C LEU A 421 18.15 -11.79 -1.07
N LYS A 422 18.65 -13.02 -1.02
CA LYS A 422 19.26 -13.60 0.18
C LYS A 422 20.77 -13.61 0.06
N TYR A 423 21.43 -12.71 0.79
CA TYR A 423 22.90 -12.64 0.84
C TYR A 423 23.38 -13.28 2.15
N GLY A 424 24.13 -14.37 2.02
CA GLY A 424 24.65 -15.13 3.16
C GLY A 424 23.55 -15.79 3.99
N SER A 425 23.80 -15.94 5.29
CA SER A 425 22.98 -16.73 6.23
C SER A 425 22.00 -15.93 7.08
N SER A 426 22.03 -14.58 7.03
CA SER A 426 21.31 -13.73 8.01
C SER A 426 20.68 -12.44 7.48
N SER A 427 20.97 -12.01 6.25
CA SER A 427 20.47 -10.74 5.69
C SER A 427 19.75 -10.94 4.35
N SER A 428 18.42 -10.87 4.37
CA SER A 428 17.59 -10.79 3.16
C SER A 428 17.38 -9.32 2.79
N GLU A 429 17.96 -8.86 1.69
CA GLU A 429 17.82 -7.48 1.21
C GLU A 429 16.65 -7.31 0.23
N GLU A 430 16.07 -6.12 0.20
CA GLU A 430 15.01 -5.76 -0.75
C GLU A 430 15.61 -5.09 -1.98
N HIS A 431 15.37 -5.68 -3.15
CA HIS A 431 15.82 -5.15 -4.43
C HIS A 431 14.61 -4.72 -5.25
N GLN A 432 14.69 -3.54 -5.87
CA GLN A 432 13.66 -3.02 -6.78
C GLN A 432 14.22 -2.90 -8.19
N PHE A 433 13.38 -3.19 -9.18
CA PHE A 433 13.70 -3.05 -10.60
C PHE A 433 12.47 -2.64 -11.38
N VAL A 434 12.65 -1.97 -12.52
CA VAL A 434 11.57 -1.45 -13.37
C VAL A 434 11.49 -2.20 -14.71
N ARG A 435 10.26 -2.41 -15.20
CA ARG A 435 9.95 -3.06 -16.49
C ARG A 435 8.64 -2.54 -17.09
N GLY A 436 8.49 -2.71 -18.40
CA GLY A 436 7.28 -2.32 -19.12
C GLY A 436 6.15 -3.34 -18.95
N ILE A 437 5.05 -2.90 -18.36
CA ILE A 437 3.79 -3.63 -18.16
C ILE A 437 2.88 -3.28 -19.35
N PRO A 438 2.59 -4.22 -20.27
CA PRO A 438 1.79 -3.94 -21.46
C PRO A 438 0.40 -3.38 -21.12
N ILE A 439 -0.05 -2.33 -21.82
CA ILE A 439 -1.26 -1.58 -21.45
C ILE A 439 -2.59 -2.34 -21.69
N TYR A 440 -2.58 -3.47 -22.41
CA TYR A 440 -3.80 -4.12 -22.91
C TYR A 440 -4.78 -4.58 -21.82
N LYS A 441 -4.32 -5.19 -20.71
CA LYS A 441 -5.22 -5.54 -19.59
C LYS A 441 -5.69 -4.31 -18.80
N ILE A 442 -4.95 -3.19 -18.84
CA ILE A 442 -5.39 -1.92 -18.24
C ILE A 442 -6.52 -1.30 -19.08
N SER A 443 -6.36 -1.22 -20.42
CA SER A 443 -7.44 -0.80 -21.33
C SER A 443 -8.69 -1.66 -21.13
N GLN A 444 -8.58 -2.98 -21.29
CA GLN A 444 -9.70 -3.93 -21.13
C GLN A 444 -10.38 -3.89 -19.75
N LEU A 445 -9.76 -3.30 -18.72
CA LEU A 445 -10.37 -3.10 -17.42
C LEU A 445 -11.08 -1.74 -17.34
N VAL A 446 -10.44 -0.66 -17.83
CA VAL A 446 -11.04 0.68 -17.94
C VAL A 446 -12.27 0.66 -18.87
N ASP A 447 -12.19 -0.05 -19.99
CA ASP A 447 -13.28 -0.25 -20.94
C ASP A 447 -14.48 -0.95 -20.28
N ARG A 448 -14.24 -1.94 -19.41
CA ARG A 448 -15.29 -2.64 -18.65
C ARG A 448 -15.88 -1.81 -17.51
N ILE A 449 -15.08 -1.00 -16.81
CA ILE A 449 -15.53 -0.07 -15.76
C ILE A 449 -16.38 1.06 -16.37
N THR A 450 -15.99 1.58 -17.54
CA THR A 450 -16.68 2.72 -18.18
C THR A 450 -17.93 2.31 -18.97
N SER A 451 -17.96 1.11 -19.54
CA SER A 451 -19.17 0.53 -20.16
C SER A 451 -20.20 0.03 -19.14
N GLY A 452 -19.84 -0.13 -17.87
CA GLY A 452 -20.76 -0.59 -16.82
C GLY A 452 -20.99 -2.10 -16.82
N THR A 453 -19.93 -2.90 -17.06
CA THR A 453 -19.98 -4.37 -17.02
C THR A 453 -20.49 -4.88 -15.66
N GLU A 454 -21.28 -5.97 -15.65
CA GLU A 454 -21.80 -6.55 -14.42
C GLU A 454 -20.71 -6.93 -13.41
N GLY A 455 -20.99 -6.70 -12.12
CA GLY A 455 -20.08 -6.97 -11.02
C GLY A 455 -20.52 -6.31 -9.71
N PRO A 456 -19.81 -6.54 -8.60
CA PRO A 456 -20.12 -5.92 -7.31
C PRO A 456 -20.10 -4.38 -7.43
N PRO A 457 -21.14 -3.68 -6.93
CA PRO A 457 -21.14 -2.22 -6.94
C PRO A 457 -20.12 -1.68 -5.94
N ARG A 458 -19.36 -0.69 -6.37
CA ARG A 458 -18.45 0.10 -5.54
C ARG A 458 -18.83 1.57 -5.60
N LEU A 459 -18.81 2.25 -4.46
CA LEU A 459 -18.90 3.72 -4.43
C LEU A 459 -17.58 4.31 -4.94
N ILE A 460 -17.65 5.21 -5.93
CA ILE A 460 -16.51 5.98 -6.45
C ILE A 460 -16.98 7.43 -6.60
N ASN A 461 -16.34 8.38 -5.92
CA ASN A 461 -16.76 9.80 -5.87
C ASN A 461 -18.26 9.98 -5.53
N GLY A 462 -18.80 9.16 -4.61
CA GLY A 462 -20.22 9.19 -4.23
C GLY A 462 -21.19 8.53 -5.22
N LEU A 463 -20.72 8.03 -6.37
CA LEU A 463 -21.52 7.33 -7.38
C LEU A 463 -21.28 5.81 -7.29
N ARG A 464 -22.35 5.01 -7.21
CA ARG A 464 -22.24 3.54 -7.28
C ARG A 464 -21.97 3.12 -8.72
N ARG A 465 -20.84 2.45 -8.97
CA ARG A 465 -20.43 1.89 -10.27
C ARG A 465 -20.17 0.39 -10.13
N PRO A 466 -20.58 -0.46 -11.09
CA PRO A 466 -20.25 -1.88 -11.03
C PRO A 466 -18.77 -2.08 -11.35
N MET A 467 -18.07 -2.88 -10.54
CA MET A 467 -16.65 -3.17 -10.74
C MET A 467 -16.49 -4.56 -11.37
N PRO A 468 -15.82 -4.68 -12.53
CA PRO A 468 -15.70 -5.96 -13.23
C PRO A 468 -14.82 -6.94 -12.43
N CYS A 469 -15.31 -8.15 -12.29
CA CYS A 469 -14.49 -9.27 -11.82
C CYS A 469 -13.48 -9.70 -12.91
N ILE A 470 -12.46 -10.45 -12.47
CA ILE A 470 -11.50 -11.11 -13.34
C ILE A 470 -11.47 -12.60 -13.01
N ARG A 471 -11.71 -13.42 -14.03
CA ARG A 471 -11.56 -14.86 -13.99
C ARG A 471 -10.10 -15.24 -14.24
N ILE A 472 -9.57 -16.13 -13.41
CA ILE A 472 -8.17 -16.55 -13.41
C ILE A 472 -8.02 -18.05 -13.17
N LEU A 473 -6.91 -18.60 -13.64
CA LEU A 473 -6.45 -19.94 -13.29
C LEU A 473 -5.38 -19.82 -12.20
N GLU A 474 -5.70 -20.19 -10.95
CA GLU A 474 -4.80 -20.00 -9.80
C GLU A 474 -3.72 -21.09 -9.71
N VAL A 475 -2.79 -21.05 -10.66
CA VAL A 475 -1.61 -21.91 -10.78
C VAL A 475 -0.40 -21.04 -11.15
N GLU A 476 0.74 -21.23 -10.49
CA GLU A 476 1.99 -20.58 -10.91
C GLU A 476 2.63 -21.37 -12.05
N LEU A 477 2.93 -20.69 -13.15
CA LEU A 477 3.47 -21.27 -14.38
C LEU A 477 4.86 -20.69 -14.70
N TYR A 478 5.68 -21.47 -15.41
CA TYR A 478 6.97 -21.03 -15.93
C TYR A 478 7.24 -21.57 -17.34
N PRO A 479 7.86 -20.79 -18.24
CA PRO A 479 8.20 -21.26 -19.57
C PRO A 479 9.32 -22.31 -19.52
N THR A 480 9.22 -23.31 -20.40
CA THR A 480 10.26 -24.31 -20.65
C THR A 480 10.48 -24.44 -22.15
N LEU A 481 11.74 -24.34 -22.59
CA LEU A 481 12.11 -24.50 -24.00
C LEU A 481 11.70 -25.87 -24.55
N LEU A 482 11.18 -25.92 -25.78
CA LEU A 482 10.72 -27.17 -26.40
C LEU A 482 11.83 -28.22 -26.58
N SER A 483 13.10 -27.80 -26.68
CA SER A 483 14.25 -28.71 -26.64
C SER A 483 14.33 -29.51 -25.33
N LYS A 484 14.03 -28.87 -24.19
CA LYS A 484 13.97 -29.51 -22.87
C LYS A 484 12.64 -30.27 -22.69
N ALA A 485 11.55 -29.82 -23.29
CA ALA A 485 10.28 -30.55 -23.29
C ALA A 485 10.39 -31.91 -24.03
N ARG A 486 11.10 -31.94 -25.17
CA ARG A 486 11.41 -33.18 -25.91
C ARG A 486 12.20 -34.18 -25.05
N SER A 487 13.10 -33.71 -24.19
CA SER A 487 13.84 -34.56 -23.24
C SER A 487 12.96 -35.20 -22.15
N PHE A 488 11.74 -34.68 -21.92
CA PHE A 488 10.73 -35.33 -21.06
C PHE A 488 9.77 -36.24 -21.83
N GLY A 489 10.00 -36.46 -23.14
CA GLY A 489 9.19 -37.36 -23.98
C GLY A 489 8.03 -36.69 -24.73
N LEU A 490 7.96 -35.35 -24.77
CA LEU A 490 6.91 -34.66 -25.54
C LEU A 490 7.01 -35.01 -27.04
N SER A 491 5.89 -35.35 -27.66
CA SER A 491 5.87 -35.86 -29.04
C SER A 491 6.26 -34.79 -30.08
N ASP A 492 6.88 -35.24 -31.17
CA ASP A 492 7.29 -34.34 -32.27
C ASP A 492 6.08 -33.63 -32.92
N ALA A 493 4.89 -34.23 -32.86
CA ALA A 493 3.65 -33.60 -33.32
C ALA A 493 3.27 -32.37 -32.47
N TRP A 494 3.32 -32.48 -31.13
CA TRP A 494 3.10 -31.34 -30.24
C TRP A 494 4.19 -30.28 -30.35
N ILE A 495 5.44 -30.69 -30.54
CA ILE A 495 6.55 -29.75 -30.79
C ILE A 495 6.31 -28.97 -32.08
N GLN A 496 5.85 -29.62 -33.17
CA GLN A 496 5.49 -28.93 -34.42
C GLN A 496 4.28 -27.99 -34.24
N ALA A 497 3.25 -28.40 -33.49
CA ALA A 497 2.09 -27.58 -33.19
C ALA A 497 2.46 -26.30 -32.42
N LEU A 498 3.27 -26.43 -31.37
CA LEU A 498 3.71 -25.31 -30.54
C LEU A 498 4.69 -24.37 -31.28
N VAL A 499 5.60 -24.90 -32.10
CA VAL A 499 6.46 -24.07 -32.98
C VAL A 499 5.66 -23.35 -34.07
N LYS A 500 4.56 -23.95 -34.56
CA LYS A 500 3.64 -23.30 -35.52
C LYS A 500 2.83 -22.17 -34.87
N LYS A 501 2.45 -22.32 -33.59
CA LYS A 501 1.73 -21.33 -32.79
C LYS A 501 2.64 -20.15 -32.37
N ASP A 502 3.84 -20.43 -31.86
CA ASP A 502 4.85 -19.42 -31.52
C ASP A 502 6.25 -19.81 -32.05
N PRO A 503 6.61 -19.35 -33.26
CA PRO A 503 7.91 -19.65 -33.87
C PRO A 503 9.07 -18.83 -33.27
N LEU A 504 8.79 -17.87 -32.38
CA LEU A 504 9.78 -17.00 -31.74
C LEU A 504 10.20 -17.55 -30.36
N ARG A 505 9.25 -17.73 -29.44
CA ARG A 505 9.53 -18.19 -28.07
C ARG A 505 9.86 -19.68 -28.00
N ARG A 506 9.20 -20.51 -28.84
CA ARG A 506 9.42 -21.97 -28.94
C ARG A 506 9.45 -22.67 -27.56
N GLN A 507 8.42 -22.38 -26.76
CA GLN A 507 8.29 -22.80 -25.37
C GLN A 507 6.97 -23.54 -25.13
N VAL A 508 6.91 -24.26 -24.01
CA VAL A 508 5.70 -24.79 -23.39
C VAL A 508 5.63 -24.29 -21.95
N LEU A 509 4.43 -24.03 -21.43
CA LEU A 509 4.25 -23.60 -20.05
C LEU A 509 4.19 -24.82 -19.12
N ARG A 510 4.93 -24.75 -18.00
CA ARG A 510 4.95 -25.80 -16.97
C ARG A 510 4.41 -25.32 -15.64
N VAL A 511 3.74 -26.21 -14.92
CA VAL A 511 3.24 -25.97 -13.56
C VAL A 511 4.41 -25.94 -12.56
N LYS A 512 4.59 -24.81 -11.89
CA LYS A 512 5.51 -24.64 -10.75
C LYS A 512 4.84 -25.05 -9.44
N GLY A 513 3.54 -24.77 -9.30
CA GLY A 513 2.69 -25.21 -8.20
C GLY A 513 1.29 -24.57 -8.28
N CYS A 514 0.30 -25.19 -7.65
CA CYS A 514 -1.05 -24.67 -7.57
C CYS A 514 -1.23 -23.79 -6.32
N PHE A 515 -2.13 -22.81 -6.36
CA PHE A 515 -2.48 -22.04 -5.16
C PHE A 515 -3.36 -22.93 -4.27
N ALA A 516 -3.03 -23.03 -2.98
CA ALA A 516 -3.76 -23.88 -2.06
C ALA A 516 -5.21 -23.39 -1.85
N GLY A 517 -6.18 -24.32 -1.81
CA GLY A 517 -7.61 -24.01 -1.82
C GLY A 517 -8.08 -23.31 -3.09
N SER A 518 -7.56 -23.67 -4.27
CA SER A 518 -8.04 -23.19 -5.58
C SER A 518 -8.79 -24.30 -6.32
N LYS A 519 -9.43 -23.98 -7.45
CA LYS A 519 -10.03 -25.00 -8.33
C LYS A 519 -9.02 -25.76 -9.20
N THR A 520 -7.73 -25.45 -9.10
CA THR A 520 -6.63 -26.19 -9.76
C THR A 520 -5.96 -27.20 -8.83
N GLU A 521 -6.19 -27.07 -7.52
CA GLU A 521 -5.65 -27.95 -6.47
C GLU A 521 -6.10 -29.40 -6.67
N ASN A 522 -5.17 -30.34 -6.52
CA ASN A 522 -5.34 -31.78 -6.78
C ASN A 522 -5.62 -32.19 -8.26
N LEU A 523 -5.85 -31.26 -9.19
CA LEU A 523 -6.01 -31.56 -10.61
C LEU A 523 -4.69 -31.44 -11.38
N LEU A 524 -3.95 -30.35 -11.16
CA LEU A 524 -2.65 -30.09 -11.76
C LEU A 524 -1.50 -30.42 -10.78
N GLU A 525 -0.44 -31.06 -11.28
CA GLU A 525 0.73 -31.48 -10.51
C GLU A 525 1.97 -30.65 -10.87
N GLN A 526 2.93 -30.56 -9.95
CA GLN A 526 4.19 -29.86 -10.22
C GLN A 526 4.96 -30.54 -11.36
N GLY A 527 5.28 -29.77 -12.39
CA GLY A 527 6.02 -30.22 -13.56
C GLY A 527 5.16 -30.63 -14.76
N ASP A 528 3.82 -30.66 -14.65
CA ASP A 528 2.93 -30.80 -15.81
C ASP A 528 3.25 -29.77 -16.89
N MET A 529 3.09 -30.16 -18.15
CA MET A 529 3.14 -29.24 -19.31
C MET A 529 1.72 -28.96 -19.79
N VAL A 530 1.32 -27.69 -19.88
CA VAL A 530 0.06 -27.28 -20.51
C VAL A 530 0.30 -27.18 -22.01
N LEU A 531 -0.38 -28.02 -22.80
CA LEU A 531 -0.21 -28.08 -24.26
C LEU A 531 -1.28 -27.30 -25.01
N ALA A 532 -2.54 -27.43 -24.58
CA ALA A 532 -3.68 -26.76 -25.17
C ALA A 532 -4.77 -26.46 -24.13
N ILE A 533 -5.60 -25.45 -24.43
CA ILE A 533 -6.86 -25.16 -23.74
C ILE A 533 -7.96 -25.10 -24.79
N ASN A 534 -9.09 -25.77 -24.54
CA ASN A 534 -10.22 -25.90 -25.46
C ASN A 534 -9.75 -26.33 -26.87
N LYS A 535 -8.76 -27.25 -26.89
CA LYS A 535 -8.09 -27.83 -28.07
C LYS A 535 -7.33 -26.82 -28.95
N GLN A 536 -7.04 -25.61 -28.43
CA GLN A 536 -6.15 -24.61 -29.02
C GLN A 536 -4.76 -24.63 -28.34
N PRO A 537 -3.64 -24.73 -29.08
CA PRO A 537 -2.30 -24.77 -28.49
C PRO A 537 -1.93 -23.51 -27.69
N VAL A 538 -1.32 -23.71 -26.52
CA VAL A 538 -0.95 -22.67 -25.54
C VAL A 538 0.57 -22.51 -25.47
N THR A 539 1.03 -21.27 -25.54
CA THR A 539 2.47 -20.92 -25.66
C THR A 539 2.92 -19.78 -24.74
N CYS A 540 2.04 -18.84 -24.42
CA CYS A 540 2.32 -17.70 -23.54
C CYS A 540 1.23 -17.53 -22.47
N PHE A 541 1.48 -16.74 -21.43
CA PHE A 541 0.48 -16.57 -20.36
C PHE A 541 -0.81 -15.90 -20.88
N ARG A 542 -0.70 -15.00 -21.88
CA ARG A 542 -1.86 -14.36 -22.54
C ARG A 542 -2.80 -15.37 -23.20
N ASP A 543 -2.29 -16.49 -23.75
CA ASP A 543 -3.15 -17.57 -24.28
C ASP A 543 -4.09 -18.12 -23.20
N ILE A 544 -3.63 -18.24 -21.95
CA ILE A 544 -4.41 -18.75 -20.82
C ILE A 544 -5.36 -17.67 -20.29
N GLU A 545 -4.92 -16.41 -20.19
CA GLU A 545 -5.78 -15.31 -19.74
C GLU A 545 -6.92 -15.02 -20.70
N ASP A 546 -6.64 -15.00 -22.01
CA ASP A 546 -7.67 -14.75 -23.04
C ASP A 546 -8.61 -15.96 -23.15
N ALA A 547 -8.14 -17.19 -22.89
CA ALA A 547 -9.00 -18.37 -22.72
C ALA A 547 -9.88 -18.31 -21.47
N CYS A 548 -9.36 -17.90 -20.31
CA CYS A 548 -10.17 -17.63 -19.12
C CYS A 548 -11.25 -16.59 -19.41
N GLN A 549 -10.86 -15.45 -19.99
CA GLN A 549 -11.74 -14.33 -20.29
C GLN A 549 -12.81 -14.66 -21.35
N SER A 550 -12.59 -15.68 -22.21
CA SER A 550 -13.61 -16.16 -23.14
C SER A 550 -14.84 -16.76 -22.44
N LEU A 551 -14.65 -17.40 -21.27
CA LEU A 551 -15.72 -18.01 -20.46
C LEU A 551 -16.71 -16.98 -19.89
N ASP A 552 -16.31 -15.71 -19.80
CA ASP A 552 -17.20 -14.63 -19.34
C ASP A 552 -18.18 -14.17 -20.43
N ASN A 553 -18.01 -14.62 -21.68
CA ASN A 553 -18.96 -14.36 -22.78
C ASN A 553 -19.98 -15.51 -22.97
N SER A 554 -19.70 -16.72 -22.45
CA SER A 554 -20.59 -17.88 -22.53
C SER A 554 -21.53 -17.93 -21.31
N SER A 555 -22.76 -17.39 -21.46
CA SER A 555 -23.79 -17.38 -20.40
C SER A 555 -24.34 -18.75 -19.95
N HIS A 556 -23.79 -19.84 -20.50
CA HIS A 556 -24.10 -21.23 -20.15
C HIS A 556 -22.86 -22.01 -19.68
N ASP A 557 -21.76 -21.32 -19.38
CA ASP A 557 -20.50 -21.97 -19.01
C ASP A 557 -20.42 -22.38 -17.53
N ASP A 558 -19.92 -23.59 -17.29
CA ASP A 558 -19.64 -24.12 -15.96
C ASP A 558 -18.43 -23.41 -15.29
N GLY A 559 -17.76 -22.50 -16.02
CA GLY A 559 -16.57 -21.80 -15.58
C GLY A 559 -15.34 -22.71 -15.53
N LYS A 560 -15.27 -23.67 -16.45
CA LYS A 560 -14.23 -24.70 -16.54
C LYS A 560 -13.52 -24.64 -17.90
N LEU A 561 -12.27 -25.04 -17.93
CA LEU A 561 -11.44 -25.11 -19.13
C LEU A 561 -11.08 -26.57 -19.42
N ASP A 562 -11.15 -26.96 -20.69
CA ASP A 562 -10.67 -28.26 -21.19
C ASP A 562 -9.15 -28.16 -21.43
N LEU A 563 -8.34 -28.62 -20.48
CA LEU A 563 -6.88 -28.57 -20.55
C LEU A 563 -6.32 -29.88 -21.09
N THR A 564 -5.63 -29.82 -22.22
CA THR A 564 -4.73 -30.89 -22.66
C THR A 564 -3.38 -30.68 -21.99
N ILE A 565 -3.01 -31.58 -21.08
CA ILE A 565 -1.71 -31.56 -20.40
C ILE A 565 -0.85 -32.77 -20.80
N PHE A 566 0.45 -32.68 -20.52
CA PHE A 566 1.37 -33.80 -20.61
C PHE A 566 2.04 -34.06 -19.24
N ARG A 567 1.80 -35.26 -18.70
CA ARG A 567 2.27 -35.75 -17.40
C ARG A 567 2.93 -37.12 -17.57
N GLN A 568 4.18 -37.24 -17.11
CA GLN A 568 4.94 -38.51 -17.05
C GLN A 568 4.95 -39.32 -18.38
N GLY A 569 5.05 -38.65 -19.54
CA GLY A 569 5.09 -39.31 -20.85
C GLY A 569 3.72 -39.47 -21.54
N ASN A 570 2.61 -39.18 -20.86
CA ASN A 570 1.25 -39.34 -21.36
C ASN A 570 0.56 -38.00 -21.57
N GLU A 571 -0.32 -37.94 -22.57
CA GLU A 571 -1.26 -36.85 -22.81
C GLU A 571 -2.56 -37.11 -22.03
N ILE A 572 -3.10 -36.08 -21.37
CA ILE A 572 -4.29 -36.18 -20.51
C ILE A 572 -5.19 -34.96 -20.76
N GLU A 573 -6.46 -35.20 -21.09
CA GLU A 573 -7.50 -34.16 -21.08
C GLU A 573 -8.06 -34.01 -19.65
N LEU A 574 -8.09 -32.78 -19.12
CA LEU A 574 -8.54 -32.45 -17.76
C LEU A 574 -9.52 -31.27 -17.79
N LEU A 575 -10.69 -31.43 -17.19
CA LEU A 575 -11.66 -30.34 -17.01
C LEU A 575 -11.37 -29.57 -15.71
N VAL A 576 -10.71 -28.41 -15.82
CA VAL A 576 -10.19 -27.65 -14.66
C VAL A 576 -11.02 -26.39 -14.41
N GLY A 577 -11.39 -26.14 -13.16
CA GLY A 577 -12.21 -24.97 -12.79
C GLY A 577 -11.41 -23.66 -12.73
N THR A 578 -12.08 -22.54 -13.01
CA THR A 578 -11.52 -21.18 -12.89
C THR A 578 -11.98 -20.46 -11.64
N ASP A 579 -11.09 -19.70 -11.02
CA ASP A 579 -11.36 -18.87 -9.84
C ASP A 579 -11.69 -17.43 -10.26
N VAL A 580 -12.48 -16.72 -9.46
CA VAL A 580 -12.96 -15.37 -9.76
C VAL A 580 -12.54 -14.41 -8.65
N ARG A 581 -11.96 -13.26 -9.03
CA ARG A 581 -11.48 -12.22 -8.11
C ARG A 581 -12.07 -10.86 -8.49
N ASP A 582 -12.43 -10.07 -7.48
CA ASP A 582 -13.07 -8.76 -7.63
C ASP A 582 -12.09 -7.58 -7.53
N GLY A 583 -10.79 -7.86 -7.39
CA GLY A 583 -9.73 -6.85 -7.27
C GLY A 583 -9.76 -5.99 -6.02
N ASN A 584 -10.61 -6.27 -5.02
CA ASN A 584 -10.72 -5.43 -3.82
C ASN A 584 -9.62 -5.70 -2.77
N GLY A 585 -8.81 -6.75 -2.92
CA GLY A 585 -7.76 -7.13 -1.96
C GLY A 585 -8.32 -7.60 -0.60
N ALA A 586 -7.54 -7.47 0.47
CA ALA A 586 -8.01 -7.72 1.83
C ALA A 586 -9.18 -6.79 2.21
N LYS A 587 -10.25 -7.35 2.79
CA LYS A 587 -11.48 -6.60 3.20
C LYS A 587 -11.72 -6.57 4.71
N ARG A 588 -10.96 -7.35 5.48
CA ARG A 588 -11.13 -7.50 6.93
C ARG A 588 -9.81 -7.87 7.59
N ALA A 589 -9.57 -7.28 8.76
CA ALA A 589 -8.54 -7.72 9.69
C ALA A 589 -9.08 -7.68 11.12
N ILE A 590 -8.54 -8.49 12.01
CA ILE A 590 -8.87 -8.51 13.44
C ILE A 590 -7.60 -8.31 14.25
N ASN A 591 -7.64 -7.46 15.26
CA ASN A 591 -6.65 -7.47 16.33
C ASN A 591 -7.20 -8.25 17.51
N TRP A 592 -6.51 -9.31 17.90
CA TRP A 592 -6.74 -10.02 19.14
C TRP A 592 -5.43 -10.07 19.94
N CYS A 593 -5.44 -9.49 21.14
CA CYS A 593 -4.29 -9.46 22.05
C CYS A 593 -2.97 -8.95 21.41
N GLY A 594 -3.06 -8.08 20.41
CA GLY A 594 -1.94 -7.52 19.65
C GLY A 594 -1.43 -8.39 18.49
N GLY A 595 -2.05 -9.52 18.19
CA GLY A 595 -1.89 -10.23 16.91
C GLY A 595 -2.83 -9.64 15.87
N ILE A 596 -2.32 -9.32 14.68
CA ILE A 596 -3.11 -8.87 13.52
C ILE A 596 -3.40 -10.10 12.63
N LEU A 597 -4.69 -10.39 12.51
CA LEU A 597 -5.23 -11.63 11.93
C LEU A 597 -6.05 -11.30 10.68
N GLN A 598 -5.92 -12.12 9.64
CA GLN A 598 -6.74 -12.06 8.43
C GLN A 598 -6.88 -13.44 7.76
N GLU A 599 -7.60 -13.52 6.65
CA GLU A 599 -7.69 -14.74 5.84
C GLU A 599 -6.40 -14.98 5.02
N PRO A 600 -6.12 -16.22 4.55
CA PRO A 600 -4.98 -16.52 3.68
C PRO A 600 -5.08 -15.81 2.32
N TYR A 601 -4.42 -14.67 2.22
CA TYR A 601 -4.29 -13.88 1.00
C TYR A 601 -3.50 -14.62 -0.08
N PRO A 602 -3.62 -14.24 -1.37
CA PRO A 602 -3.10 -15.03 -2.50
C PRO A 602 -1.61 -15.39 -2.40
N ALA A 603 -0.76 -14.53 -1.83
CA ALA A 603 0.66 -14.81 -1.67
C ALA A 603 0.99 -15.91 -0.63
N VAL A 604 0.13 -16.14 0.36
CA VAL A 604 0.24 -17.30 1.28
C VAL A 604 -0.23 -18.56 0.56
N ARG A 605 -1.37 -18.48 -0.14
CA ARG A 605 -1.93 -19.60 -0.92
C ARG A 605 -0.98 -20.07 -2.04
N ALA A 606 -0.25 -19.15 -2.67
CA ALA A 606 0.77 -19.43 -3.68
C ALA A 606 1.98 -20.26 -3.19
N LEU A 607 2.07 -20.57 -1.88
CA LEU A 607 3.09 -21.47 -1.34
C LEU A 607 2.68 -22.95 -1.40
N GLY A 608 1.44 -23.25 -1.82
CA GLY A 608 0.95 -24.63 -1.97
C GLY A 608 0.64 -25.35 -0.65
N PHE A 609 0.44 -24.63 0.46
CA PHE A 609 0.04 -25.22 1.74
C PHE A 609 -1.01 -24.38 2.49
N LEU A 610 -2.08 -25.06 2.93
CA LEU A 610 -3.03 -24.60 3.94
C LEU A 610 -3.28 -25.76 4.91
N PRO A 611 -3.35 -25.52 6.24
CA PRO A 611 -3.68 -26.58 7.19
C PRO A 611 -5.08 -27.18 6.99
N ALA A 612 -5.19 -28.49 7.18
CA ALA A 612 -6.44 -29.25 7.05
C ALA A 612 -7.36 -29.08 8.27
N GLU A 613 -6.80 -28.78 9.45
CA GLU A 613 -7.55 -28.56 10.69
C GLU A 613 -8.27 -27.21 10.75
N GLY A 614 -8.05 -26.33 9.76
CA GLY A 614 -8.60 -24.99 9.67
C GLY A 614 -7.53 -23.99 9.27
N HIS A 615 -7.87 -23.05 8.38
CA HIS A 615 -6.89 -22.12 7.81
C HIS A 615 -7.40 -20.68 7.60
N GLY A 616 -8.67 -20.38 7.84
CA GLY A 616 -9.22 -19.02 7.67
C GLY A 616 -8.81 -17.99 8.72
N VAL A 617 -7.84 -18.28 9.59
CA VAL A 617 -7.30 -17.35 10.59
C VAL A 617 -5.77 -17.38 10.54
N TYR A 618 -5.16 -16.47 9.78
CA TYR A 618 -3.72 -16.34 9.60
C TYR A 618 -3.17 -15.12 10.34
N VAL A 619 -2.12 -15.31 11.14
CA VAL A 619 -1.38 -14.24 11.82
C VAL A 619 -0.46 -13.56 10.81
N ALA A 620 -0.86 -12.38 10.33
CA ALA A 620 -0.07 -11.57 9.41
C ALA A 620 1.02 -10.76 10.14
N ARG A 621 0.74 -10.28 11.36
CA ARG A 621 1.66 -9.47 12.15
C ARG A 621 1.40 -9.58 13.65
N TRP A 622 2.33 -9.13 14.48
CA TRP A 622 2.12 -8.86 15.90
C TRP A 622 2.61 -7.44 16.25
N CYS A 623 2.06 -6.85 17.30
CA CYS A 623 2.54 -5.59 17.87
C CYS A 623 3.54 -5.88 19.01
N HIS A 624 4.67 -5.18 19.07
CA HIS A 624 5.63 -5.35 20.17
C HIS A 624 5.04 -4.97 21.53
N GLY A 625 5.48 -5.65 22.59
CA GLY A 625 4.98 -5.46 23.96
C GLY A 625 3.61 -6.09 24.26
N SER A 626 2.86 -6.50 23.24
CA SER A 626 1.55 -7.15 23.39
C SER A 626 1.61 -8.55 24.05
N PRO A 627 0.48 -9.09 24.52
CA PRO A 627 0.39 -10.50 24.91
C PRO A 627 0.77 -11.45 23.77
N ALA A 628 0.37 -11.17 22.52
CA ALA A 628 0.78 -11.99 21.37
C ALA A 628 2.32 -12.08 21.25
N HIS A 629 3.02 -10.94 21.37
CA HIS A 629 4.48 -10.88 21.38
C HIS A 629 5.09 -11.63 22.59
N ARG A 630 4.54 -11.42 23.79
CA ARG A 630 5.03 -12.04 25.04
C ARG A 630 4.85 -13.56 25.05
N HIS A 631 3.77 -14.06 24.46
CA HIS A 631 3.38 -15.48 24.50
C HIS A 631 3.72 -16.26 23.22
N GLY A 632 4.48 -15.66 22.29
CA GLY A 632 5.03 -16.35 21.11
C GLY A 632 4.07 -16.50 19.91
N LEU A 633 2.95 -15.78 19.91
CA LEU A 633 2.01 -15.71 18.78
C LEU A 633 2.56 -14.73 17.72
N PHE A 634 3.60 -15.18 17.03
CA PHE A 634 4.23 -14.47 15.91
C PHE A 634 3.50 -14.75 14.59
N ALA A 635 3.85 -13.99 13.55
CA ALA A 635 3.32 -14.16 12.20
C ALA A 635 3.75 -15.51 11.56
N LEU A 636 3.28 -15.75 10.34
CA LEU A 636 3.55 -16.98 9.57
C LEU A 636 2.94 -18.23 10.24
N GLN A 637 1.82 -18.03 10.94
CA GLN A 637 1.10 -19.08 11.66
C GLN A 637 -0.41 -18.95 11.42
N TRP A 638 -1.11 -20.07 11.30
CA TRP A 638 -2.56 -20.14 11.40
C TRP A 638 -2.99 -20.44 12.83
N ILE A 639 -4.08 -19.83 13.29
CA ILE A 639 -4.76 -20.21 14.53
C ILE A 639 -5.88 -21.20 14.17
N VAL A 640 -5.75 -22.44 14.65
CA VAL A 640 -6.65 -23.53 14.25
C VAL A 640 -7.61 -23.96 15.37
N GLU A 641 -7.28 -23.63 16.62
CA GLU A 641 -8.08 -23.94 17.79
C GLU A 641 -7.81 -22.95 18.92
N VAL A 642 -8.86 -22.54 19.62
CA VAL A 642 -8.82 -21.68 20.81
C VAL A 642 -9.66 -22.33 21.92
N ASN A 643 -9.04 -22.61 23.08
CA ASN A 643 -9.66 -23.30 24.22
C ASN A 643 -10.43 -24.59 23.83
N GLY A 644 -9.85 -25.41 22.93
CA GLY A 644 -10.47 -26.66 22.46
C GLY A 644 -11.50 -26.51 21.34
N LYS A 645 -11.90 -25.27 20.98
CA LYS A 645 -12.86 -25.00 19.91
C LYS A 645 -12.12 -24.72 18.59
N PRO A 646 -12.41 -25.43 17.48
CA PRO A 646 -11.81 -25.15 16.18
C PRO A 646 -12.16 -23.75 15.67
N THR A 647 -11.22 -23.12 14.95
CA THR A 647 -11.39 -21.77 14.38
C THR A 647 -11.15 -21.78 12.86
N PRO A 648 -12.06 -22.35 12.06
CA PRO A 648 -11.87 -22.53 10.62
C PRO A 648 -11.90 -21.22 9.82
N ASN A 649 -12.54 -20.16 10.35
CA ASN A 649 -12.69 -18.85 9.72
C ASN A 649 -12.71 -17.72 10.78
N LEU A 650 -12.58 -16.48 10.31
CA LEU A 650 -12.51 -15.28 11.17
C LEU A 650 -13.76 -15.07 12.03
N ASP A 651 -14.97 -15.37 11.54
CA ASP A 651 -16.20 -15.18 12.33
C ASP A 651 -16.31 -16.19 13.47
N THR A 652 -15.98 -17.46 13.23
CA THR A 652 -15.91 -18.48 14.29
C THR A 652 -14.85 -18.12 15.33
N PHE A 653 -13.70 -17.60 14.89
CA PHE A 653 -12.65 -17.10 15.78
C PHE A 653 -13.13 -15.92 16.65
N VAL A 654 -13.87 -14.97 16.06
CA VAL A 654 -14.47 -13.84 16.77
C VAL A 654 -15.49 -14.31 17.81
N ASP A 655 -16.35 -15.27 17.47
CA ASP A 655 -17.35 -15.79 18.41
C ASP A 655 -16.75 -16.65 19.54
N VAL A 656 -15.65 -17.36 19.28
CA VAL A 656 -14.88 -18.04 20.33
C VAL A 656 -14.16 -17.05 21.24
N THR A 657 -13.54 -16.00 20.70
CA THR A 657 -12.76 -15.02 21.49
C THR A 657 -13.61 -14.03 22.28
N LYS A 658 -14.84 -13.71 21.83
CA LYS A 658 -15.84 -12.94 22.63
C LYS A 658 -16.11 -13.56 24.00
N ALA A 659 -16.07 -14.89 24.10
CA ALA A 659 -16.39 -15.62 25.33
C ALA A 659 -15.24 -15.67 26.36
N ILE A 660 -14.08 -15.13 26.03
CA ILE A 660 -12.88 -15.13 26.89
C ILE A 660 -12.85 -13.82 27.69
N GLU A 661 -12.51 -13.87 28.99
CA GLU A 661 -12.51 -12.69 29.86
C GLU A 661 -11.15 -12.00 30.02
N HIS A 662 -11.16 -10.80 30.61
CA HIS A 662 -9.92 -10.09 30.94
C HIS A 662 -9.10 -10.87 31.97
N GLY A 663 -7.82 -11.08 31.68
CA GLY A 663 -6.89 -11.79 32.54
C GLY A 663 -6.98 -13.32 32.46
N GLU A 664 -7.88 -13.87 31.65
CA GLU A 664 -7.99 -15.32 31.43
C GLU A 664 -6.76 -15.87 30.68
N PHE A 665 -6.40 -17.12 30.93
CA PHE A 665 -5.38 -17.85 30.18
C PHE A 665 -6.01 -18.71 29.10
N VAL A 666 -5.55 -18.52 27.87
CA VAL A 666 -6.12 -19.11 26.65
C VAL A 666 -5.13 -20.10 26.05
N ARG A 667 -5.56 -21.35 25.83
CA ARG A 667 -4.81 -22.34 25.07
C ARG A 667 -5.08 -22.14 23.58
N VAL A 668 -4.04 -21.81 22.82
CA VAL A 668 -4.11 -21.60 21.37
C VAL A 668 -3.32 -22.69 20.68
N ARG A 669 -3.94 -23.46 19.77
CA ARG A 669 -3.18 -24.31 18.84
C ARG A 669 -2.93 -23.52 17.57
N THR A 670 -1.67 -23.43 17.17
CA THR A 670 -1.26 -22.84 15.91
C THR A 670 -0.58 -23.86 15.01
N ILE A 671 -0.54 -23.59 13.72
CA ILE A 671 0.26 -24.33 12.76
C ILE A 671 1.12 -23.32 12.01
N HIS A 672 2.43 -23.53 11.97
CA HIS A 672 3.36 -22.64 11.29
C HIS A 672 3.40 -22.93 9.78
N LEU A 673 3.89 -21.96 8.99
CA LEU A 673 4.01 -22.00 7.52
C LEU A 673 4.74 -23.23 6.95
N ASN A 674 5.50 -23.95 7.77
CA ASN A 674 6.19 -25.20 7.43
C ASN A 674 5.47 -26.46 7.95
N GLY A 675 4.15 -26.39 8.16
CA GLY A 675 3.30 -27.49 8.61
C GLY A 675 3.48 -27.92 10.07
N LYS A 676 4.38 -27.31 10.84
CA LYS A 676 4.64 -27.72 12.23
C LYS A 676 3.56 -27.18 13.19
N PRO A 677 2.78 -28.05 13.87
CA PRO A 677 1.83 -27.62 14.89
C PRO A 677 2.57 -27.16 16.16
N ARG A 678 2.00 -26.19 16.87
CA ARG A 678 2.44 -25.71 18.17
C ARG A 678 1.22 -25.46 19.07
N VAL A 679 1.43 -25.56 20.38
CA VAL A 679 0.44 -25.11 21.38
C VAL A 679 1.08 -24.00 22.20
N LEU A 680 0.36 -22.88 22.32
CA LEU A 680 0.76 -21.69 23.06
C LEU A 680 -0.26 -21.45 24.17
N THR A 681 0.17 -20.79 25.25
CA THR A 681 -0.74 -20.27 26.28
C THR A 681 -0.59 -18.76 26.31
N LEU A 682 -1.66 -18.03 26.02
CA LEU A 682 -1.71 -16.57 25.94
C LEU A 682 -2.60 -16.02 27.06
N LYS A 683 -2.18 -14.97 27.78
CA LYS A 683 -3.05 -14.28 28.74
C LYS A 683 -3.78 -13.13 28.04
N GLN A 684 -5.11 -13.10 28.10
CA GLN A 684 -5.91 -12.07 27.45
C GLN A 684 -5.87 -10.75 28.25
N ASP A 685 -5.60 -9.63 27.56
CA ASP A 685 -5.48 -8.30 28.17
C ASP A 685 -6.39 -7.30 27.45
N LEU A 686 -7.67 -7.28 27.82
CA LEU A 686 -8.65 -6.34 27.28
C LEU A 686 -8.49 -4.88 27.76
N HIS A 687 -7.51 -4.60 28.64
CA HIS A 687 -7.26 -3.24 29.16
C HIS A 687 -6.34 -2.46 28.23
N TYR A 688 -5.21 -3.05 27.85
CA TYR A 688 -4.29 -2.44 26.87
C TYR A 688 -4.49 -2.94 25.43
N TRP A 689 -5.06 -4.15 25.26
CA TRP A 689 -5.26 -4.81 23.96
C TRP A 689 -6.71 -5.28 23.76
N PRO A 690 -7.69 -4.36 23.75
CA PRO A 690 -9.07 -4.70 23.42
C PRO A 690 -9.14 -5.35 22.02
N THR A 691 -10.06 -6.30 21.86
CA THR A 691 -10.28 -7.01 20.60
C THR A 691 -11.12 -6.14 19.68
N TRP A 692 -10.66 -5.91 18.44
CA TRP A 692 -11.36 -5.11 17.44
C TRP A 692 -11.22 -5.71 16.04
N GLU A 693 -12.25 -5.56 15.21
CA GLU A 693 -12.15 -5.77 13.76
C GLU A 693 -12.03 -4.44 13.02
N LEU A 694 -11.29 -4.46 11.93
CA LEU A 694 -11.36 -3.50 10.85
C LEU A 694 -12.04 -4.19 9.67
N ARG A 695 -13.06 -3.57 9.07
CA ARG A 695 -13.80 -4.11 7.92
C ARG A 695 -14.02 -3.01 6.90
N PHE A 696 -13.80 -3.32 5.62
CA PHE A 696 -14.14 -2.43 4.51
C PHE A 696 -15.65 -2.46 4.28
N ASP A 697 -16.27 -1.28 4.31
CA ASP A 697 -17.66 -1.05 3.98
C ASP A 697 -17.78 -0.62 2.51
N PRO A 698 -18.33 -1.48 1.62
CA PRO A 698 -18.48 -1.15 0.21
C PRO A 698 -19.58 -0.12 -0.06
N GLU A 699 -20.52 0.12 0.87
CA GLU A 699 -21.60 1.09 0.68
C GLU A 699 -21.11 2.52 0.82
N THR A 700 -20.11 2.76 1.68
CA THR A 700 -19.46 4.07 1.87
C THR A 700 -18.03 4.14 1.32
N ALA A 701 -17.51 3.05 0.74
CA ALA A 701 -16.10 2.87 0.36
C ALA A 701 -15.08 3.20 1.48
N MET A 702 -15.45 2.96 2.75
CA MET A 702 -14.60 3.28 3.90
C MET A 702 -14.25 2.05 4.73
N TRP A 703 -13.02 2.01 5.22
CA TRP A 703 -12.64 1.13 6.31
C TRP A 703 -13.24 1.63 7.63
N ARG A 704 -13.94 0.74 8.34
CA ARG A 704 -14.53 0.99 9.65
C ARG A 704 -13.91 0.10 10.73
N ARG A 705 -13.71 0.64 11.93
CA ARG A 705 -13.18 -0.10 13.10
C ARG A 705 -14.24 -0.29 14.15
N LYS A 706 -14.50 -1.56 14.47
CA LYS A 706 -15.48 -1.98 15.47
C LYS A 706 -14.79 -2.69 16.62
N VAL A 707 -14.99 -2.21 17.84
CA VAL A 707 -14.60 -2.96 19.05
C VAL A 707 -15.50 -4.19 19.14
N ILE A 708 -14.89 -5.36 19.26
CA ILE A 708 -15.56 -6.66 19.47
C ILE A 708 -15.71 -6.92 20.96
N LYS A 709 -14.63 -6.70 21.72
CA LYS A 709 -14.62 -6.79 23.18
C LYS A 709 -13.53 -5.89 23.76
N SER A 710 -13.89 -5.05 24.71
CA SER A 710 -12.97 -4.31 25.59
C SER A 710 -13.16 -4.78 27.03
N LEU A 711 -12.32 -4.31 27.96
CA LEU A 711 -12.70 -4.30 29.35
C LEU A 711 -13.93 -3.38 29.50
N ASP A 712 -14.96 -3.82 30.23
CA ASP A 712 -16.12 -2.96 30.49
C ASP A 712 -15.68 -1.76 31.31
N SER A 713 -15.68 -0.58 30.69
CA SER A 713 -15.49 0.69 31.37
C SER A 713 -16.76 1.04 32.13
N GLY A 714 -16.98 0.34 33.25
CA GLY A 714 -18.10 0.58 34.14
C GLY A 714 -18.16 2.05 34.53
N VAL A 715 -19.31 2.67 34.32
CA VAL A 715 -19.56 4.06 34.74
C VAL A 715 -19.68 4.06 36.27
N VAL A 716 -18.69 4.69 36.91
CA VAL A 716 -18.58 4.95 38.35
C VAL A 716 -18.07 6.37 38.54
#